data_AF-A0A1Q7VUI8-F1
#
_entry.id   AF-A0A1Q7VUI8-F1
#
_cell.length_a   1.000
_cell.length_b   1.000
_cell.length_c   1.000
_cell.angle_alpha   90.00
_cell.angle_beta   90.00
_cell.angle_gamma   90.00
#
_symmetry.space_group_name_H-M   'P 1'
#
loop_
_entity.id
_entity.type
_entity.pdbx_description
1 polymer ?
#
loop_
_entity_poly.entity_id
_entity_poly.type
_entity_poly.pdbx_seq_one_letter_code
_entity_poly.pdbx_strand_id
1 'polypeptide(L)'
;MRLVEPADLPQGTTAGKGLSRLAGASVTELLAAGTADGQASTPPPWGTSLLTELARHSLLASSAAVARRVAAQSRALVDPVSADFRTATETETWATRLQPPDLARRSEPAVGVRRNVVDGLNTLATQDPTDIDRGLRAALETATSRLDPWATAVAWRRLQALAAAPRSLGVYGWVDAPRPQGVGDHRFMLAPSIEQAAVTAVLRDRNLHDPDGDRWRMNLASDSIRGAIRLADSTREGNHPTESLGQIVEAIVSRPDVIDRLRDAFPTIRVFIRADFRVRRVCNGTAVLDAAVNRPDDLRQLGVRAGQVTALQELAAAVDALADLHVAEAVYGVVKGRTADVALATTAAGGLAPPPAFDVVRTPRSGRVVNTVAVVVLPNAPKPTAARPSPAALADPAVAAYVDARAGGAATAAWTWTTLDAAGQPLGKVTLAQVGLRPCDTAGLGTTNLRDVVRDVSGAPGLGPDHPPGHAVVRSLAAALAGVPALLADVGAEPDPADAVGTELEGRYDAVRDAAVAAAADVRAAAVPTATDATRRRALGRIARWGITPLAAETADAAIGGFTDRLVRAAEVLERRVAEAPDTLAGASVSVLASSIGALVAPEGPWPVFARLPAKAFTGVRGEAASGGQAPRLDPDWLETVAPVRPALGRLEAVQLDQRIRRGGQPLRAWSSRPGDPWQTVAPPPSDIEVVRASRLLAAFGPPNVLPPRPSATTAGTVAVGVIDRFGETIPDAEHISSVAFSHDLPPARAPQAVVLAVPPVVDQDLSPDVLVDIVAEVRALTRARMANTTQMGAATGALHLAALPASGRTGVRLGAH
;
A
#
# COMPACT_ATOMS: atom_id res chain seq x y z
N MET A 1 69.40 -39.74 -22.94
CA MET A 1 69.80 -38.57 -23.75
C MET A 1 69.77 -37.33 -22.87
N ARG A 2 70.82 -36.49 -22.87
CA ARG A 2 70.76 -35.19 -22.18
C ARG A 2 69.79 -34.26 -22.91
N LEU A 3 69.12 -33.35 -22.20
CA LEU A 3 68.08 -32.49 -22.78
C LEU A 3 68.67 -31.41 -23.70
N VAL A 4 69.66 -30.65 -23.20
CA VAL A 4 70.23 -29.50 -23.91
C VAL A 4 71.68 -29.75 -24.34
N GLU A 5 72.58 -30.03 -23.39
CA GLU A 5 74.00 -30.20 -23.69
C GLU A 5 74.33 -31.63 -24.17
N PRO A 6 74.86 -31.81 -25.39
CA PRO A 6 75.29 -33.12 -25.86
C PRO A 6 76.50 -33.67 -25.09
N ALA A 7 76.55 -34.99 -24.91
CA ALA A 7 77.66 -35.65 -24.21
C ALA A 7 78.85 -35.99 -25.13
N ASP A 8 78.65 -35.89 -26.44
CA ASP A 8 79.50 -36.34 -27.55
C ASP A 8 80.00 -35.17 -28.41
N LEU A 9 80.09 -33.96 -27.85
CA LEU A 9 80.64 -32.79 -28.54
C LEU A 9 82.13 -32.97 -28.88
N PRO A 10 82.59 -32.57 -30.09
CA PRO A 10 84.01 -32.58 -30.43
C PRO A 10 84.85 -31.73 -29.45
N GLN A 11 86.07 -32.16 -29.11
CA GLN A 11 86.95 -31.44 -28.19
C GLN A 11 87.14 -29.97 -28.62
N GLY A 12 86.91 -29.02 -27.69
CA GLY A 12 87.02 -27.58 -27.95
C GLY A 12 85.74 -26.88 -28.45
N THR A 13 84.64 -27.62 -28.58
CA THR A 13 83.33 -27.09 -29.04
C THR A 13 82.36 -26.90 -27.88
N THR A 14 81.67 -25.75 -27.83
CA THR A 14 80.60 -25.49 -26.85
C THR A 14 79.23 -25.85 -27.43
N ALA A 15 78.23 -26.09 -26.58
CA ALA A 15 76.86 -26.38 -27.03
C ALA A 15 76.30 -25.28 -27.96
N GLY A 16 76.57 -24.00 -27.68
CA GLY A 16 76.20 -22.89 -28.55
C GLY A 16 76.84 -22.95 -29.95
N LYS A 17 78.15 -23.25 -30.03
CA LYS A 17 78.83 -23.46 -31.32
C LYS A 17 78.25 -24.65 -32.10
N GLY A 18 77.84 -25.71 -31.40
CA GLY A 18 77.12 -26.84 -31.99
C GLY A 18 75.78 -26.44 -32.60
N LEU A 19 74.97 -25.66 -31.88
CA LEU A 19 73.67 -25.16 -32.37
C LEU A 19 73.81 -24.23 -33.60
N SER A 20 74.79 -23.32 -33.60
CA SER A 20 75.07 -22.47 -34.77
C SER A 20 75.53 -23.30 -35.98
N ARG A 21 76.33 -24.36 -35.77
CA ARG A 21 76.74 -25.26 -36.86
C ARG A 21 75.58 -26.07 -37.42
N LEU A 22 74.67 -26.52 -36.54
CA LEU A 22 73.44 -27.22 -36.93
C LEU A 22 72.51 -26.30 -37.72
N ALA A 23 72.37 -25.03 -37.32
CA ALA A 23 71.56 -24.04 -38.04
C ALA A 23 72.02 -23.81 -39.49
N GLY A 24 73.33 -23.96 -39.74
CA GLY A 24 73.93 -23.86 -41.07
C GLY A 24 74.08 -25.18 -41.85
N ALA A 25 73.57 -26.30 -41.33
CA ALA A 25 73.71 -27.61 -41.98
C ALA A 25 72.82 -27.76 -43.22
N SER A 26 73.39 -28.35 -44.27
CA SER A 26 72.65 -28.72 -45.49
C SER A 26 71.69 -29.89 -45.24
N VAL A 27 70.66 -30.04 -46.08
CA VAL A 27 69.72 -31.18 -45.96
C VAL A 27 70.47 -32.52 -46.03
N THR A 28 71.49 -32.62 -46.88
CA THR A 28 72.32 -33.82 -46.99
C THR A 28 73.06 -34.13 -45.67
N GLU A 29 73.63 -33.11 -45.03
CA GLU A 29 74.29 -33.27 -43.71
C GLU A 29 73.27 -33.63 -42.61
N LEU A 30 72.08 -33.02 -42.63
CA LEU A 30 71.02 -33.31 -41.65
C LEU A 30 70.51 -34.76 -41.77
N LEU A 31 70.39 -35.28 -42.99
CA LEU A 31 69.97 -36.68 -43.23
C LEU A 31 71.09 -37.66 -42.88
N ALA A 32 72.34 -37.35 -43.21
CA ALA A 32 73.50 -38.19 -42.89
C ALA A 32 73.74 -38.31 -41.37
N ALA A 33 73.30 -37.32 -40.59
CA ALA A 33 73.37 -37.30 -39.14
C ALA A 33 72.18 -38.01 -38.43
N GLY A 34 71.28 -38.64 -39.19
CA GLY A 34 70.17 -39.42 -38.64
C GLY A 34 70.64 -40.75 -38.04
N THR A 35 70.02 -41.16 -36.93
CA THR A 35 70.36 -42.40 -36.22
C THR A 35 69.74 -43.62 -36.91
N ALA A 36 70.57 -44.51 -37.48
CA ALA A 36 70.21 -45.92 -37.63
C ALA A 36 70.53 -46.62 -36.30
N ASP A 37 69.52 -47.13 -35.59
CA ASP A 37 69.65 -47.93 -34.36
C ASP A 37 70.35 -47.27 -33.15
N GLY A 38 70.17 -45.97 -32.93
CA GLY A 38 70.59 -45.33 -31.66
C GLY A 38 72.10 -45.23 -31.42
N GLN A 39 72.94 -45.57 -32.40
CA GLN A 39 74.34 -45.14 -32.47
C GLN A 39 74.66 -44.72 -33.91
N ALA A 40 74.75 -43.41 -34.15
CA ALA A 40 75.37 -42.94 -35.38
C ALA A 40 76.80 -43.50 -35.44
N SER A 41 77.22 -44.05 -36.59
CA SER A 41 78.55 -44.66 -36.75
C SER A 41 79.70 -43.67 -36.48
N THR A 42 79.37 -42.37 -36.50
CA THR A 42 80.18 -41.26 -35.99
C THR A 42 79.23 -40.22 -35.38
N PRO A 43 79.56 -39.63 -34.22
CA PRO A 43 78.72 -38.58 -33.62
C PRO A 43 78.65 -37.36 -34.54
N PRO A 44 77.47 -36.71 -34.67
CA PRO A 44 77.32 -35.55 -35.52
C PRO A 44 78.19 -34.39 -35.03
N PRO A 45 78.65 -33.50 -35.92
CA PRO A 45 79.60 -32.43 -35.56
C PRO A 45 79.02 -31.39 -34.56
N TRP A 46 77.71 -31.42 -34.30
CA TRP A 46 77.02 -30.59 -33.30
C TRP A 46 76.61 -31.36 -32.02
N GLY A 47 76.92 -32.65 -31.93
CA GLY A 47 76.57 -33.52 -30.80
C GLY A 47 75.08 -33.93 -30.73
N THR A 48 74.81 -34.98 -29.96
CA THR A 48 73.49 -35.60 -29.76
C THR A 48 72.87 -35.24 -28.40
N SER A 49 71.82 -34.42 -28.42
CA SER A 49 70.92 -34.11 -27.29
C SER A 49 69.47 -34.01 -27.78
N LEU A 50 68.48 -33.99 -26.87
CA LEU A 50 67.08 -33.85 -27.27
C LEU A 50 66.84 -32.56 -28.06
N LEU A 51 67.48 -31.46 -27.64
CA LEU A 51 67.43 -30.20 -28.36
C LEU A 51 68.00 -30.31 -29.78
N THR A 52 69.17 -30.94 -29.96
CA THR A 52 69.79 -31.03 -31.30
C THR A 52 69.03 -31.98 -32.22
N GLU A 53 68.43 -33.05 -31.69
CA GLU A 53 67.54 -33.94 -32.44
C GLU A 53 66.25 -33.25 -32.89
N LEU A 54 65.58 -32.53 -31.99
CA LEU A 54 64.38 -31.75 -32.31
C LEU A 54 64.69 -30.61 -33.29
N ALA A 55 65.85 -29.95 -33.14
CA ALA A 55 66.32 -28.92 -34.05
C ALA A 55 66.62 -29.49 -35.45
N ARG A 56 67.30 -30.65 -35.53
CA ARG A 56 67.54 -31.36 -36.79
C ARG A 56 66.23 -31.68 -37.49
N HIS A 57 65.27 -32.26 -36.75
CA HIS A 57 63.95 -32.59 -37.30
C HIS A 57 63.19 -31.34 -37.74
N SER A 58 63.24 -30.25 -36.97
CA SER A 58 62.62 -28.96 -37.33
C SER A 58 63.22 -28.36 -38.61
N LEU A 59 64.53 -28.50 -38.82
CA LEU A 59 65.19 -28.07 -40.05
C LEU A 59 64.80 -28.93 -41.25
N LEU A 60 64.63 -30.25 -41.08
CA LEU A 60 64.14 -31.16 -42.12
C LEU A 60 62.67 -30.87 -42.46
N ALA A 61 61.81 -30.75 -41.46
CA ALA A 61 60.39 -30.44 -41.63
C ALA A 61 60.17 -29.09 -42.31
N SER A 62 60.91 -28.06 -41.92
CA SER A 62 60.84 -26.75 -42.57
C SER A 62 61.40 -26.75 -43.99
N SER A 63 62.45 -27.53 -44.28
CA SER A 63 62.93 -27.76 -45.66
C SER A 63 61.85 -28.42 -46.53
N ALA A 64 61.22 -29.48 -46.03
CA ALA A 64 60.14 -30.18 -46.72
C ALA A 64 58.95 -29.26 -46.99
N ALA A 65 58.57 -28.42 -46.03
CA ALA A 65 57.50 -27.44 -46.20
C ALA A 65 57.78 -26.43 -47.32
N VAL A 66 59.02 -25.93 -47.42
CA VAL A 66 59.43 -25.03 -48.51
C VAL A 66 59.34 -25.74 -49.86
N ALA A 67 59.93 -26.93 -50.00
CA ALA A 67 59.92 -27.69 -51.25
C ALA A 67 58.49 -28.02 -51.71
N ARG A 68 57.60 -28.36 -50.78
CA ARG A 68 56.19 -28.66 -51.08
C ARG A 68 55.40 -27.44 -51.50
N ARG A 69 55.66 -26.30 -50.86
CA ARG A 69 55.03 -25.03 -51.24
C ARG A 69 55.42 -24.63 -52.65
N VAL A 70 56.69 -24.80 -53.03
CA VAL A 70 57.18 -24.59 -54.40
C VAL A 70 56.48 -25.53 -55.39
N ALA A 71 56.21 -26.78 -54.98
CA ALA A 71 55.45 -27.76 -55.76
C ALA A 71 53.92 -27.60 -55.67
N ALA A 72 53.41 -26.49 -55.14
CA ALA A 72 51.98 -26.19 -54.95
C ALA A 72 51.19 -27.24 -54.16
N GLN A 73 51.84 -28.00 -53.28
CA GLN A 73 51.17 -28.94 -52.39
C GLN A 73 50.84 -28.30 -51.04
N SER A 74 49.57 -28.35 -50.63
CA SER A 74 49.02 -27.63 -49.48
C SER A 74 48.62 -28.51 -48.29
N ARG A 75 48.62 -29.84 -48.42
CA ARG A 75 48.28 -30.77 -47.31
C ARG A 75 49.37 -30.74 -46.22
N ALA A 76 49.07 -30.87 -44.94
CA ALA A 76 50.13 -31.09 -43.93
C ALA A 76 50.72 -32.51 -44.06
N LEU A 77 52.05 -32.65 -43.94
CA LEU A 77 52.67 -33.97 -43.78
C LEU A 77 52.50 -34.41 -42.33
N VAL A 78 52.08 -35.66 -42.14
CA VAL A 78 52.05 -36.30 -40.83
C VAL A 78 52.73 -37.64 -41.04
N ASP A 79 54.00 -37.72 -40.66
CA ASP A 79 54.69 -39.00 -40.64
C ASP A 79 54.05 -39.90 -39.58
N PRO A 80 53.99 -41.22 -39.81
CA PRO A 80 53.42 -42.16 -38.85
C PRO A 80 54.27 -42.18 -37.57
N VAL A 81 53.60 -42.38 -36.43
CA VAL A 81 54.24 -42.44 -35.10
C VAL A 81 55.27 -43.58 -35.00
N SER A 82 55.16 -44.59 -35.86
CA SER A 82 56.14 -45.65 -36.06
C SER A 82 56.35 -45.86 -37.56
N ALA A 83 57.60 -45.76 -38.02
CA ALA A 83 58.02 -46.01 -39.39
C ALA A 83 59.21 -47.00 -39.40
N ASP A 84 59.39 -47.74 -40.49
CA ASP A 84 60.61 -48.53 -40.70
C ASP A 84 61.78 -47.57 -40.95
N PHE A 85 62.77 -47.60 -40.05
CA PHE A 85 63.96 -46.74 -40.09
C PHE A 85 64.82 -46.94 -41.35
N ARG A 86 64.58 -48.00 -42.13
CA ARG A 86 65.26 -48.24 -43.41
C ARG A 86 64.64 -47.48 -44.58
N THR A 87 63.46 -46.89 -44.39
CA THR A 87 62.74 -46.15 -45.41
C THR A 87 62.73 -44.66 -45.08
N ALA A 88 63.08 -43.82 -46.06
CA ALA A 88 62.99 -42.37 -45.89
C ALA A 88 61.53 -41.98 -45.66
N THR A 89 61.30 -41.16 -44.63
CA THR A 89 59.97 -40.59 -44.34
C THR A 89 59.51 -39.66 -45.46
N GLU A 90 58.21 -39.32 -45.49
CA GLU A 90 57.73 -38.35 -46.48
C GLU A 90 58.39 -36.99 -46.24
N THR A 91 58.61 -36.60 -44.98
CA THR A 91 59.33 -35.38 -44.63
C THR A 91 60.76 -35.38 -45.19
N GLU A 92 61.52 -36.46 -45.01
CA GLU A 92 62.89 -36.56 -45.53
C GLU A 92 62.90 -36.56 -47.06
N THR A 93 62.00 -37.31 -47.69
CA THR A 93 61.86 -37.35 -49.15
C THR A 93 61.58 -35.96 -49.73
N TRP A 94 60.69 -35.19 -49.11
CA TRP A 94 60.41 -33.82 -49.54
C TRP A 94 61.53 -32.85 -49.21
N ALA A 95 62.22 -33.02 -48.08
CA ALA A 95 63.35 -32.17 -47.72
C ALA A 95 64.48 -32.25 -48.75
N THR A 96 64.77 -33.43 -49.31
CA THR A 96 65.81 -33.60 -50.36
C THR A 96 65.51 -32.82 -51.65
N ARG A 97 64.25 -32.47 -51.90
CA ARG A 97 63.84 -31.72 -53.09
C ARG A 97 64.11 -30.22 -52.98
N LEU A 98 64.46 -29.72 -51.79
CA LEU A 98 64.77 -28.31 -51.58
C LEU A 98 66.00 -27.89 -52.40
N GLN A 99 65.84 -26.87 -53.24
CA GLN A 99 66.94 -26.27 -53.98
C GLN A 99 67.32 -24.89 -53.39
N PRO A 100 68.59 -24.46 -53.44
CA PRO A 100 69.01 -23.14 -52.95
C PRO A 100 68.18 -21.94 -53.45
N PRO A 101 67.71 -21.89 -54.72
CA PRO A 101 66.87 -20.80 -55.21
C PRO A 101 65.48 -20.71 -54.53
N ASP A 102 64.98 -21.81 -53.98
CA ASP A 102 63.66 -21.84 -53.32
C ASP A 102 63.63 -20.95 -52.07
N LEU A 103 64.79 -20.77 -51.44
CA LEU A 103 64.96 -19.91 -50.25
C LEU A 103 64.97 -18.41 -50.58
N ALA A 104 65.06 -18.02 -51.86
CA ALA A 104 65.02 -16.62 -52.27
C ALA A 104 63.62 -16.01 -52.25
N ARG A 105 62.55 -16.83 -52.16
CA ARG A 105 61.14 -16.41 -52.16
C ARG A 105 60.71 -15.87 -50.78
N ARG A 106 61.22 -14.70 -50.39
CA ARG A 106 61.05 -14.12 -49.04
C ARG A 106 59.60 -13.88 -48.61
N SER A 107 58.67 -13.75 -49.56
CA SER A 107 57.24 -13.57 -49.31
C SER A 107 56.49 -14.88 -49.02
N GLU A 108 57.09 -16.04 -49.26
CA GLU A 108 56.44 -17.33 -48.98
C GLU A 108 56.46 -17.65 -47.48
N PRO A 109 55.31 -17.95 -46.85
CA PRO A 109 55.25 -18.24 -45.42
C PRO A 109 56.16 -19.38 -44.99
N ALA A 110 56.31 -20.43 -45.81
CA ALA A 110 57.17 -21.58 -45.51
C ALA A 110 58.66 -21.20 -45.42
N VAL A 111 59.11 -20.26 -46.26
CA VAL A 111 60.48 -19.72 -46.22
C VAL A 111 60.67 -18.89 -44.95
N GLY A 112 59.66 -18.11 -44.56
CA GLY A 112 59.63 -17.40 -43.28
C GLY A 112 59.74 -18.34 -42.07
N VAL A 113 59.00 -19.46 -42.05
CA VAL A 113 59.07 -20.46 -40.98
C VAL A 113 60.47 -21.07 -40.89
N ARG A 114 61.06 -21.47 -42.02
CA ARG A 114 62.44 -22.00 -42.03
C ARG A 114 63.45 -20.98 -41.50
N ARG A 115 63.35 -19.72 -41.94
CA ARG A 115 64.21 -18.65 -41.44
C ARG A 115 64.06 -18.47 -39.93
N ASN A 116 62.82 -18.47 -39.41
CA ASN A 116 62.58 -18.36 -37.97
C ASN A 116 63.17 -19.53 -37.18
N VAL A 117 63.19 -20.75 -37.73
CA VAL A 117 63.87 -21.90 -37.11
C VAL A 117 65.37 -21.65 -37.05
N VAL A 118 65.99 -21.20 -38.15
CA VAL A 118 67.43 -20.89 -38.21
C VAL A 118 67.80 -19.75 -37.25
N ASP A 119 67.05 -18.65 -37.28
CA ASP A 119 67.25 -17.48 -36.41
C ASP A 119 67.03 -17.85 -34.93
N GLY A 120 66.03 -18.70 -34.66
CA GLY A 120 65.76 -19.25 -33.33
C GLY A 120 66.91 -20.11 -32.81
N LEU A 121 67.47 -20.99 -33.64
CA LEU A 121 68.65 -21.79 -33.26
C LEU A 121 69.88 -20.92 -33.01
N ASN A 122 70.11 -19.90 -33.83
CA ASN A 122 71.19 -18.94 -33.62
C ASN A 122 70.98 -18.09 -32.36
N THR A 123 69.73 -17.76 -32.02
CA THR A 123 69.40 -17.05 -30.78
C THR A 123 69.63 -17.95 -29.57
N LEU A 124 69.21 -19.20 -29.63
CA LEU A 124 69.46 -20.18 -28.56
C LEU A 124 70.96 -20.42 -28.37
N ALA A 125 71.75 -20.37 -29.44
CA ALA A 125 73.21 -20.51 -29.36
C ALA A 125 73.90 -19.43 -28.50
N THR A 126 73.25 -18.28 -28.26
CA THR A 126 73.78 -17.19 -27.42
C THR A 126 73.24 -17.19 -25.99
N GLN A 127 72.33 -18.10 -25.63
CA GLN A 127 71.70 -18.16 -24.30
C GLN A 127 72.42 -19.12 -23.35
N ASP A 128 72.20 -18.94 -22.04
CA ASP A 128 72.72 -19.86 -21.02
C ASP A 128 72.04 -21.24 -21.13
N PRO A 129 72.80 -22.36 -21.09
CA PRO A 129 72.23 -23.70 -21.18
C PRO A 129 71.14 -24.02 -20.15
N THR A 130 71.20 -23.41 -18.96
CA THR A 130 70.21 -23.59 -17.88
C THR A 130 68.86 -22.99 -18.25
N ASP A 131 68.87 -21.82 -18.90
CA ASP A 131 67.66 -21.15 -19.35
C ASP A 131 67.04 -21.87 -20.55
N ILE A 132 67.88 -22.43 -21.42
CA ILE A 132 67.43 -23.30 -22.51
C ILE A 132 66.78 -24.58 -21.95
N ASP A 133 67.33 -25.20 -20.91
CA ASP A 133 66.75 -26.42 -20.30
C ASP A 133 65.37 -26.14 -19.71
N ARG A 134 65.24 -25.04 -18.95
CA ARG A 134 63.96 -24.60 -18.39
C ARG A 134 62.93 -24.32 -19.48
N GLY A 135 63.33 -23.58 -20.53
CA GLY A 135 62.46 -23.25 -21.65
C GLY A 135 62.02 -24.46 -22.47
N LEU A 136 62.94 -25.40 -22.72
CA LEU A 136 62.65 -26.63 -23.46
C LEU A 136 61.65 -27.51 -22.70
N ARG A 137 61.79 -27.67 -21.37
CA ARG A 137 60.83 -28.41 -20.55
C ARG A 137 59.43 -27.80 -20.60
N ALA A 138 59.33 -26.47 -20.46
CA ALA A 138 58.05 -25.77 -20.53
C ALA A 138 57.40 -25.90 -21.92
N ALA A 139 58.20 -25.84 -22.99
CA ALA A 139 57.72 -26.04 -24.34
C ALA A 139 57.20 -27.47 -24.58
N LEU A 140 57.93 -28.50 -24.11
CA LEU A 140 57.53 -29.90 -24.22
C LEU A 140 56.26 -30.20 -23.41
N GLU A 141 56.17 -29.70 -22.17
CA GLU A 141 54.97 -29.87 -21.34
C GLU A 141 53.75 -29.21 -22.00
N THR A 142 53.92 -28.00 -22.53
CA THR A 142 52.84 -27.27 -23.21
C THR A 142 52.40 -28.01 -24.47
N ALA A 143 53.35 -28.47 -25.30
CA ALA A 143 53.05 -29.17 -26.55
C ALA A 143 52.39 -30.54 -26.35
N THR A 144 52.63 -31.21 -25.22
CA THR A 144 52.12 -32.56 -24.95
C THR A 144 50.80 -32.57 -24.17
N SER A 145 50.62 -31.65 -23.22
CA SER A 145 49.52 -31.72 -22.25
C SER A 145 48.60 -30.48 -22.24
N ARG A 146 48.99 -29.38 -22.88
CA ARG A 146 48.25 -28.11 -22.86
C ARG A 146 48.10 -27.50 -24.26
N LEU A 147 47.19 -28.06 -25.04
CA LEU A 147 46.87 -27.61 -26.40
C LEU A 147 46.37 -26.15 -26.46
N ASP A 148 45.68 -25.68 -25.41
CA ASP A 148 45.04 -24.36 -25.36
C ASP A 148 46.02 -23.18 -25.34
N PRO A 149 47.05 -23.16 -24.47
CA PRO A 149 48.13 -22.19 -24.55
C PRO A 149 48.81 -22.18 -25.91
N TRP A 150 48.99 -23.33 -26.56
CA TRP A 150 49.64 -23.41 -27.87
C TRP A 150 48.81 -22.73 -28.97
N ALA A 151 47.52 -23.05 -29.06
CA ALA A 151 46.60 -22.44 -30.02
C ALA A 151 46.47 -20.92 -29.80
N THR A 152 46.37 -20.50 -28.54
CA THR A 152 46.17 -19.08 -28.17
C THR A 152 47.45 -18.26 -28.29
N ALA A 153 48.64 -18.86 -28.10
CA ALA A 153 49.92 -18.17 -28.18
C ALA A 153 50.20 -17.56 -29.56
N VAL A 154 49.71 -18.19 -30.64
CA VAL A 154 49.85 -17.65 -32.00
C VAL A 154 49.07 -16.33 -32.15
N ALA A 155 47.82 -16.30 -31.66
CA ALA A 155 47.00 -15.10 -31.64
C ALA A 155 47.59 -14.03 -30.71
N TRP A 156 48.08 -14.43 -29.53
CA TRP A 156 48.74 -13.53 -28.59
C TRP A 156 49.98 -12.87 -29.20
N ARG A 157 50.83 -13.62 -29.90
CA ARG A 157 52.02 -13.08 -30.57
C ARG A 157 51.65 -12.06 -31.64
N ARG A 158 50.60 -12.32 -32.42
CA ARG A 158 50.08 -11.35 -33.40
C ARG A 158 49.54 -10.10 -32.71
N LEU A 159 48.80 -10.26 -31.61
CA LEU A 159 48.29 -9.15 -30.81
C LEU A 159 49.44 -8.28 -30.24
N GLN A 160 50.51 -8.90 -29.74
CA GLN A 160 51.70 -8.17 -29.26
C GLN A 160 52.37 -7.35 -30.37
N ALA A 161 52.43 -7.89 -31.59
CA ALA A 161 52.93 -7.14 -32.75
C ALA A 161 52.01 -5.96 -33.14
N LEU A 162 50.70 -6.09 -32.91
CA LEU A 162 49.68 -5.06 -33.21
C LEU A 162 49.58 -3.98 -32.14
N ALA A 163 49.92 -4.27 -30.89
CA ALA A 163 49.78 -3.37 -29.74
C ALA A 163 50.67 -2.10 -29.82
N ALA A 164 51.60 -2.06 -30.78
CA ALA A 164 52.52 -0.93 -30.97
C ALA A 164 51.89 0.28 -31.70
N ALA A 165 50.67 0.18 -32.25
CA ALA A 165 50.03 1.26 -33.02
C ALA A 165 48.58 1.55 -32.56
N PRO A 166 48.13 2.82 -32.55
CA PRO A 166 46.74 3.17 -32.26
C PRO A 166 45.79 2.68 -33.37
N ARG A 167 44.66 2.07 -32.98
CA ARG A 167 43.67 1.46 -33.89
C ARG A 167 42.23 1.74 -33.44
N SER A 168 41.28 1.65 -34.38
CA SER A 168 39.85 1.85 -34.12
C SER A 168 39.20 0.59 -33.53
N LEU A 169 38.35 0.76 -32.52
CA LEU A 169 37.56 -0.31 -31.90
C LEU A 169 36.23 -0.48 -32.63
N GLY A 170 35.98 -1.66 -33.19
CA GLY A 170 34.66 -2.07 -33.68
C GLY A 170 33.98 -2.97 -32.64
N VAL A 171 32.73 -2.64 -32.28
CA VAL A 171 31.92 -3.47 -31.38
C VAL A 171 30.86 -4.18 -32.21
N TYR A 172 30.88 -5.51 -32.19
CA TYR A 172 29.95 -6.36 -32.93
C TYR A 172 29.19 -7.27 -31.97
N GLY A 173 27.90 -7.48 -32.24
CA GLY A 173 27.07 -8.45 -31.54
C GLY A 173 26.61 -9.56 -32.47
N TRP A 174 26.55 -10.81 -31.99
CA TRP A 174 25.96 -11.92 -32.72
C TRP A 174 24.93 -12.64 -31.84
N VAL A 175 23.91 -13.22 -32.48
CA VAL A 175 22.88 -14.04 -31.84
C VAL A 175 22.87 -15.41 -32.52
N ASP A 176 22.96 -16.50 -31.76
CA ASP A 176 22.96 -17.86 -32.30
C ASP A 176 21.53 -18.42 -32.38
N ALA A 177 21.15 -18.93 -33.56
CA ALA A 177 19.88 -19.59 -33.85
C ALA A 177 18.62 -18.93 -33.22
N PRO A 178 18.30 -17.65 -33.56
CA PRO A 178 17.10 -17.00 -33.04
C PRO A 178 15.87 -17.83 -33.41
N ARG A 179 15.10 -18.26 -32.40
CA ARG A 179 13.83 -18.96 -32.64
C ARG A 179 12.77 -17.91 -32.97
N PRO A 180 12.07 -17.99 -34.11
CA PRO A 180 10.95 -17.12 -34.38
C PRO A 180 9.87 -17.38 -33.32
N GLN A 181 9.48 -16.33 -32.61
CA GLN A 181 8.41 -16.42 -31.64
C GLN A 181 7.06 -16.38 -32.37
N GLY A 182 6.11 -17.24 -31.97
CA GLY A 182 4.71 -17.04 -32.35
C GLY A 182 4.22 -15.69 -31.84
N VAL A 183 3.20 -15.11 -32.47
CA VAL A 183 2.61 -13.84 -32.04
C VAL A 183 2.14 -14.00 -30.60
N GLY A 184 2.92 -13.48 -29.66
CA GLY A 184 2.59 -13.53 -28.24
C GLY A 184 1.31 -12.76 -28.02
N ASP A 185 0.45 -13.28 -27.16
CA ASP A 185 -0.78 -12.61 -26.79
C ASP A 185 -0.45 -11.42 -25.87
N HIS A 186 -0.13 -10.28 -26.48
CA HIS A 186 0.25 -9.02 -25.82
C HIS A 186 -0.95 -8.36 -25.14
N ARG A 187 -1.69 -9.10 -24.31
CA ARG A 187 -2.75 -8.55 -23.47
C ARG A 187 -2.12 -7.77 -22.32
N PHE A 188 -2.52 -6.52 -22.15
CA PHE A 188 -2.17 -5.66 -21.03
C PHE A 188 -3.28 -5.72 -19.97
N MET A 189 -2.93 -5.72 -18.69
CA MET A 189 -3.89 -5.58 -17.59
C MET A 189 -3.64 -4.28 -16.86
N LEU A 190 -4.65 -3.40 -16.85
CA LEU A 190 -4.64 -2.19 -16.04
C LEU A 190 -4.85 -2.56 -14.57
N ALA A 191 -4.01 -2.00 -13.71
CA ALA A 191 -4.12 -2.13 -12.27
C ALA A 191 -4.10 -0.74 -11.62
N PRO A 192 -4.84 -0.53 -10.52
CA PRO A 192 -4.91 0.79 -9.89
C PRO A 192 -3.62 1.26 -9.19
N SER A 193 -2.65 0.37 -8.96
CA SER A 193 -1.36 0.68 -8.34
C SER A 193 -0.23 -0.18 -8.92
N ILE A 194 1.01 0.23 -8.66
CA ILE A 194 2.19 -0.54 -9.09
C ILE A 194 2.27 -1.90 -8.38
N GLU A 195 1.87 -1.97 -7.12
CA GLU A 195 1.84 -3.21 -6.36
C GLU A 195 0.75 -4.14 -6.88
N GLN A 196 -0.45 -3.61 -7.18
CA GLN A 196 -1.50 -4.40 -7.80
C GLN A 196 -1.12 -4.86 -9.22
N ALA A 197 -0.37 -4.06 -9.98
CA ALA A 197 0.19 -4.47 -11.26
C ALA A 197 1.21 -5.61 -11.09
N ALA A 198 2.09 -5.53 -10.09
CA ALA A 198 3.06 -6.56 -9.78
C ALA A 198 2.39 -7.88 -9.35
N VAL A 199 1.37 -7.82 -8.49
CA VAL A 199 0.56 -8.99 -8.11
C VAL A 199 -0.09 -9.62 -9.34
N THR A 200 -0.70 -8.78 -10.19
CA THR A 200 -1.33 -9.23 -11.44
C THR A 200 -0.31 -9.92 -12.36
N ALA A 201 0.90 -9.36 -12.48
CA ALA A 201 1.97 -9.94 -13.28
C ALA A 201 2.41 -11.31 -12.74
N VAL A 202 2.59 -11.45 -11.42
CA VAL A 202 3.00 -12.70 -10.77
C VAL A 202 1.92 -13.79 -10.92
N LEU A 203 0.67 -13.47 -10.60
CA LEU A 203 -0.44 -14.44 -10.69
C LEU A 203 -0.68 -14.88 -12.13
N ARG A 204 -0.61 -13.94 -13.08
CA ARG A 204 -0.75 -14.25 -14.51
C ARG A 204 0.40 -15.11 -15.03
N ASP A 205 1.64 -14.81 -14.65
CA ASP A 205 2.79 -15.62 -15.02
C ASP A 205 2.61 -17.08 -14.54
N ARG A 206 2.14 -17.27 -13.30
CA ARG A 206 1.83 -18.59 -12.77
C ARG A 206 0.70 -19.27 -13.51
N ASN A 207 -0.38 -18.58 -13.83
CA ASN A 207 -1.47 -19.15 -14.64
C ASN A 207 -1.05 -19.59 -16.06
N LEU A 208 -0.06 -18.92 -16.66
CA LEU A 208 0.41 -19.26 -18.01
C LEU A 208 1.44 -20.40 -18.03
N HIS A 209 2.24 -20.54 -16.97
CA HIS A 209 3.40 -21.43 -16.94
C HIS A 209 3.32 -22.57 -15.92
N ASP A 210 2.26 -22.65 -15.10
CA ASP A 210 2.07 -23.80 -14.20
C ASP A 210 1.76 -25.08 -15.01
N PRO A 211 2.35 -26.23 -14.66
CA PRO A 211 2.04 -27.50 -15.32
C PRO A 211 0.58 -27.94 -15.16
N ASP A 212 -0.10 -27.46 -14.12
CA ASP A 212 -1.51 -27.68 -13.85
C ASP A 212 -2.30 -26.41 -14.24
N GLY A 213 -2.85 -26.41 -15.46
CA GLY A 213 -3.44 -25.23 -16.09
C GLY A 213 -4.68 -24.67 -15.38
N ASP A 214 -5.30 -25.41 -14.47
CA ASP A 214 -6.46 -24.94 -13.71
C ASP A 214 -6.09 -24.39 -12.32
N ARG A 215 -4.89 -24.69 -11.78
CA ARG A 215 -4.52 -24.35 -10.39
C ARG A 215 -4.49 -22.85 -10.08
N TRP A 216 -4.02 -22.04 -11.04
CA TRP A 216 -3.87 -20.58 -10.87
C TRP A 216 -4.92 -19.81 -11.67
N ARG A 217 -5.97 -20.49 -12.11
CA ARG A 217 -7.03 -19.90 -12.92
C ARG A 217 -8.00 -19.13 -12.03
N MET A 218 -7.63 -17.89 -11.72
CA MET A 218 -8.40 -17.01 -10.83
C MET A 218 -9.42 -16.18 -11.60
N ASN A 219 -10.64 -16.06 -11.06
CA ASN A 219 -11.69 -15.18 -11.60
C ASN A 219 -12.31 -14.28 -10.52
N LEU A 220 -11.62 -13.18 -10.23
CA LEU A 220 -12.01 -12.21 -9.22
C LEU A 220 -12.87 -11.09 -9.81
N ALA A 221 -14.17 -11.36 -9.96
CA ALA A 221 -15.16 -10.36 -10.35
C ALA A 221 -15.66 -9.52 -9.16
N SER A 222 -16.18 -8.32 -9.42
CA SER A 222 -16.60 -7.40 -8.35
C SER A 222 -17.69 -7.99 -7.44
N ASP A 223 -18.63 -8.75 -7.99
CA ASP A 223 -19.70 -9.40 -7.21
C ASP A 223 -19.17 -10.55 -6.34
N SER A 224 -18.27 -11.39 -6.88
CA SER A 224 -17.67 -12.50 -6.13
C SER A 224 -16.76 -11.98 -5.01
N ILE A 225 -16.00 -10.91 -5.24
CA ILE A 225 -15.21 -10.23 -4.20
C ILE A 225 -16.11 -9.68 -3.10
N ARG A 226 -17.20 -8.98 -3.43
CA ARG A 226 -18.15 -8.46 -2.42
C ARG A 226 -18.77 -9.59 -1.60
N GLY A 227 -19.11 -10.71 -2.25
CA GLY A 227 -19.57 -11.92 -1.57
C GLY A 227 -18.52 -12.49 -0.62
N ALA A 228 -17.28 -12.65 -1.10
CA ALA A 228 -16.16 -13.15 -0.32
C ALA A 228 -15.85 -12.29 0.91
N ILE A 229 -15.84 -10.96 0.76
CA ILE A 229 -15.61 -10.02 1.88
C ILE A 229 -16.71 -10.15 2.93
N ARG A 230 -17.98 -10.22 2.53
CA ARG A 230 -19.09 -10.42 3.48
C ARG A 230 -18.94 -11.72 4.27
N LEU A 231 -18.53 -12.81 3.60
CA LEU A 231 -18.28 -14.09 4.27
C LEU A 231 -17.10 -13.98 5.25
N ALA A 232 -16.02 -13.32 4.85
CA ALA A 232 -14.86 -13.07 5.69
C ALA A 232 -15.21 -12.22 6.94
N ASP A 233 -16.04 -11.19 6.78
CA ASP A 233 -16.53 -10.36 7.89
C ASP A 233 -17.31 -11.19 8.90
N SER A 234 -18.25 -12.03 8.44
CA SER A 234 -19.04 -12.91 9.32
C SER A 234 -18.18 -13.91 10.09
N THR A 235 -17.09 -14.42 9.51
CA THR A 235 -16.14 -15.29 10.20
C THR A 235 -15.30 -14.52 11.22
N ARG A 236 -14.91 -13.27 10.93
CA ARG A 236 -14.19 -12.40 11.88
C ARG A 236 -15.02 -12.03 13.11
N GLU A 237 -16.34 -11.98 12.97
CA GLU A 237 -17.28 -11.79 14.10
C GLU A 237 -17.38 -13.01 15.04
N GLY A 238 -16.66 -14.10 14.76
CA GLY A 238 -16.56 -15.28 15.61
C GLY A 238 -17.50 -16.43 15.23
N ASN A 239 -18.23 -16.33 14.13
CA ASN A 239 -19.05 -17.42 13.62
C ASN A 239 -18.21 -18.48 12.89
N HIS A 240 -18.51 -19.76 13.11
CA HIS A 240 -17.84 -20.84 12.37
C HIS A 240 -18.18 -20.76 10.87
N PRO A 241 -17.23 -20.90 9.93
CA PRO A 241 -17.48 -20.68 8.49
C PRO A 241 -18.65 -21.49 7.91
N THR A 242 -18.81 -22.75 8.34
CA THR A 242 -19.93 -23.61 7.90
C THR A 242 -21.28 -23.15 8.45
N GLU A 243 -21.33 -22.54 9.63
CA GLU A 243 -22.54 -21.98 10.24
C GLU A 243 -22.92 -20.67 9.53
N SER A 244 -21.97 -19.77 9.28
CA SER A 244 -22.19 -18.55 8.49
C SER A 244 -22.73 -18.87 7.09
N LEU A 245 -22.13 -19.85 6.40
CA LEU A 245 -22.63 -20.30 5.10
C LEU A 245 -24.05 -20.87 5.19
N GLY A 246 -24.35 -21.69 6.21
CA GLY A 246 -25.69 -22.22 6.45
C GLY A 246 -26.73 -21.13 6.68
N GLN A 247 -26.41 -20.11 7.47
CA GLN A 247 -27.30 -18.96 7.71
C GLN A 247 -27.59 -18.17 6.43
N ILE A 248 -26.57 -17.91 5.60
CA ILE A 248 -26.75 -17.20 4.32
C ILE A 248 -27.60 -18.03 3.35
N VAL A 249 -27.36 -19.34 3.27
CA VAL A 249 -28.18 -20.27 2.45
C VAL A 249 -29.64 -20.21 2.87
N GLU A 250 -29.92 -20.31 4.17
CA GLU A 250 -31.29 -20.25 4.70
C GLU A 250 -31.93 -18.88 4.46
N ALA A 251 -31.17 -17.79 4.55
CA ALA A 251 -31.64 -16.44 4.25
C ALA A 251 -32.00 -16.26 2.77
N ILE A 252 -31.23 -16.82 1.83
CA ILE A 252 -31.54 -16.82 0.39
C ILE A 252 -32.83 -17.61 0.10
N VAL A 253 -33.01 -18.73 0.78
CA VAL A 253 -34.20 -19.58 0.63
C VAL A 253 -35.44 -18.91 1.23
N SER A 254 -35.30 -18.25 2.38
CA SER A 254 -36.31 -17.42 3.06
C SER A 254 -37.70 -18.08 3.15
N ARG A 255 -37.73 -19.41 3.31
CA ARG A 255 -38.94 -20.22 3.36
C ARG A 255 -38.81 -21.31 4.43
N PRO A 256 -39.53 -21.22 5.56
CA PRO A 256 -39.39 -22.15 6.68
C PRO A 256 -39.54 -23.62 6.27
N ASP A 257 -40.53 -23.94 5.41
CA ASP A 257 -40.82 -25.30 4.96
C ASP A 257 -39.72 -25.93 4.09
N VAL A 258 -39.00 -25.11 3.33
CA VAL A 258 -37.88 -25.55 2.48
C VAL A 258 -36.60 -25.63 3.32
N ILE A 259 -36.42 -24.69 4.26
CA ILE A 259 -35.28 -24.67 5.18
C ILE A 259 -35.24 -25.95 6.02
N ASP A 260 -36.37 -26.41 6.55
CA ASP A 260 -36.42 -27.66 7.33
C ASP A 260 -36.02 -28.88 6.49
N ARG A 261 -36.50 -28.95 5.25
CA ARG A 261 -36.10 -30.00 4.29
C ARG A 261 -34.61 -29.95 3.95
N LEU A 262 -34.02 -28.74 3.82
CA LEU A 262 -32.58 -28.58 3.60
C LEU A 262 -31.78 -29.00 4.84
N ARG A 263 -32.23 -28.68 6.04
CA ARG A 263 -31.63 -29.14 7.31
C ARG A 263 -31.71 -30.65 7.48
N ASP A 264 -32.75 -31.30 6.93
CA ASP A 264 -32.89 -32.75 6.87
C ASP A 264 -31.93 -33.40 5.88
N ALA A 265 -31.90 -32.89 4.65
CA ALA A 265 -31.07 -33.43 3.58
C ALA A 265 -29.57 -33.16 3.79
N PHE A 266 -29.21 -32.01 4.38
CA PHE A 266 -27.84 -31.54 4.57
C PHE A 266 -27.56 -31.15 6.03
N PRO A 267 -27.39 -32.12 6.96
CA PRO A 267 -27.15 -31.82 8.37
C PRO A 267 -25.71 -31.36 8.65
N THR A 268 -25.55 -30.33 9.49
CA THR A 268 -24.24 -29.72 9.87
C THR A 268 -23.41 -30.58 10.81
N ILE A 269 -24.05 -31.35 11.71
CA ILE A 269 -23.40 -32.27 12.62
C ILE A 269 -24.17 -33.60 12.65
N ARG A 270 -23.51 -34.73 12.37
CA ARG A 270 -24.06 -36.08 12.59
C ARG A 270 -23.83 -36.52 14.03
N VAL A 271 -24.49 -35.87 15.00
CA VAL A 271 -24.49 -36.33 16.38
C VAL A 271 -25.59 -37.37 16.54
N PHE A 272 -25.21 -38.63 16.69
CA PHE A 272 -26.09 -39.73 17.13
C PHE A 272 -26.30 -39.62 18.66
N ILE A 273 -27.00 -38.57 19.11
CA ILE A 273 -27.55 -38.54 20.47
C ILE A 273 -29.06 -38.72 20.36
N ARG A 274 -29.60 -39.47 21.32
CA ARG A 274 -31.00 -39.93 21.49
C ARG A 274 -32.05 -39.05 20.79
N ALA A 275 -33.07 -39.71 20.24
CA ALA A 275 -34.07 -39.22 19.28
C ALA A 275 -34.77 -37.88 19.58
N ASP A 276 -34.65 -37.32 20.79
CA ASP A 276 -35.51 -36.24 21.29
C ASP A 276 -34.86 -34.85 21.30
N PHE A 277 -33.56 -34.73 21.02
CA PHE A 277 -32.86 -33.42 21.00
C PHE A 277 -32.16 -33.15 19.66
N ARG A 278 -32.93 -32.92 18.59
CA ARG A 278 -32.39 -32.35 17.33
C ARG A 278 -32.50 -30.83 17.35
N VAL A 279 -31.65 -30.15 18.11
CA VAL A 279 -31.45 -28.70 17.93
C VAL A 279 -30.57 -28.50 16.69
N ARG A 280 -31.18 -28.50 15.50
CA ARG A 280 -30.48 -28.12 14.27
C ARG A 280 -30.41 -26.59 14.20
N ARG A 281 -29.23 -26.00 14.40
CA ARG A 281 -29.06 -24.53 14.31
C ARG A 281 -29.23 -24.04 12.87
N VAL A 282 -28.55 -24.67 11.90
CA VAL A 282 -28.62 -24.37 10.46
C VAL A 282 -28.26 -25.58 9.60
N CYS A 283 -28.58 -25.55 8.30
CA CYS A 283 -28.15 -26.53 7.30
C CYS A 283 -26.63 -26.44 7.00
N ASN A 284 -26.06 -27.53 6.47
CA ASN A 284 -24.66 -27.58 6.07
C ASN A 284 -24.46 -26.78 4.77
N GLY A 285 -24.05 -25.52 4.90
CA GLY A 285 -23.91 -24.60 3.76
C GLY A 285 -22.99 -25.12 2.66
N THR A 286 -21.85 -25.74 2.98
CA THR A 286 -20.91 -26.23 1.94
C THR A 286 -21.52 -27.37 1.11
N ALA A 287 -22.25 -28.28 1.75
CA ALA A 287 -22.91 -29.38 1.05
C ALA A 287 -24.09 -28.89 0.18
N VAL A 288 -24.80 -27.84 0.61
CA VAL A 288 -25.85 -27.21 -0.21
C VAL A 288 -25.25 -26.49 -1.41
N LEU A 289 -24.12 -25.79 -1.25
CA LEU A 289 -23.43 -25.12 -2.36
C LEU A 289 -22.88 -26.13 -3.38
N ASP A 290 -22.28 -27.22 -2.93
CA ASP A 290 -21.87 -28.34 -3.81
C ASP A 290 -23.07 -28.88 -4.61
N ALA A 291 -24.21 -29.11 -3.94
CA ALA A 291 -25.44 -29.52 -4.62
C ALA A 291 -25.93 -28.45 -5.61
N ALA A 292 -25.82 -27.16 -5.31
CA ALA A 292 -26.24 -26.09 -6.21
C ALA A 292 -25.41 -26.04 -7.50
N VAL A 293 -24.12 -26.34 -7.42
CA VAL A 293 -23.21 -26.35 -8.57
C VAL A 293 -23.33 -27.66 -9.36
N ASN A 294 -23.27 -28.80 -8.68
CA ASN A 294 -23.10 -30.11 -9.33
C ASN A 294 -24.43 -30.86 -9.52
N ARG A 295 -25.45 -30.60 -8.69
CA ARG A 295 -26.73 -31.33 -8.67
C ARG A 295 -27.93 -30.40 -8.43
N PRO A 296 -28.13 -29.35 -9.24
CA PRO A 296 -29.14 -28.33 -8.98
C PRO A 296 -30.58 -28.88 -8.95
N ASP A 297 -30.83 -30.00 -9.63
CA ASP A 297 -32.14 -30.67 -9.62
C ASP A 297 -32.52 -31.24 -8.25
N ASP A 298 -31.56 -31.69 -7.44
CA ASP A 298 -31.81 -32.20 -6.08
C ASP A 298 -32.37 -31.08 -5.19
N LEU A 299 -31.83 -29.87 -5.32
CA LEU A 299 -32.32 -28.69 -4.58
C LEU A 299 -33.70 -28.27 -5.08
N ARG A 300 -33.98 -28.37 -6.39
CA ARG A 300 -35.31 -28.09 -6.96
C ARG A 300 -36.36 -29.06 -6.42
N GLN A 301 -36.03 -30.35 -6.29
CA GLN A 301 -36.91 -31.36 -5.68
C GLN A 301 -37.20 -31.05 -4.20
N LEU A 302 -36.23 -30.46 -3.49
CA LEU A 302 -36.41 -29.97 -2.11
C LEU A 302 -37.22 -28.65 -2.03
N GLY A 303 -37.64 -28.06 -3.14
CA GLY A 303 -38.47 -26.87 -3.20
C GLY A 303 -37.71 -25.54 -3.33
N VAL A 304 -36.41 -25.57 -3.61
CA VAL A 304 -35.61 -24.38 -3.91
C VAL A 304 -35.92 -23.89 -5.33
N ARG A 305 -36.30 -22.62 -5.48
CA ARG A 305 -36.68 -22.04 -6.78
C ARG A 305 -35.46 -21.81 -7.67
N ALA A 306 -35.65 -21.75 -8.99
CA ALA A 306 -34.56 -21.54 -9.95
C ALA A 306 -33.72 -20.27 -9.68
N GLY A 307 -34.37 -19.15 -9.33
CA GLY A 307 -33.67 -17.92 -8.94
C GLY A 307 -32.87 -18.06 -7.64
N GLN A 308 -33.33 -18.91 -6.71
CA GLN A 308 -32.61 -19.20 -5.47
C GLN A 308 -31.41 -20.12 -5.73
N VAL A 309 -31.55 -21.11 -6.63
CA VAL A 309 -30.40 -21.93 -7.09
C VAL A 309 -29.33 -21.04 -7.73
N THR A 310 -29.73 -20.06 -8.53
CA THR A 310 -28.80 -19.09 -9.15
C THR A 310 -28.06 -18.28 -8.08
N ALA A 311 -28.77 -17.74 -7.08
CA ALA A 311 -28.15 -17.04 -5.96
C ALA A 311 -27.23 -17.94 -5.11
N LEU A 312 -27.54 -19.23 -4.98
CA LEU A 312 -26.65 -20.20 -4.33
C LEU A 312 -25.40 -20.48 -5.16
N GLN A 313 -25.50 -20.52 -6.49
CA GLN A 313 -24.34 -20.65 -7.38
C GLN A 313 -23.44 -19.41 -7.32
N GLU A 314 -24.03 -18.21 -7.23
CA GLU A 314 -23.28 -16.96 -6.97
C GLU A 314 -22.56 -17.00 -5.62
N LEU A 315 -23.21 -17.54 -4.58
CA LEU A 315 -22.58 -17.76 -3.28
C LEU A 315 -21.44 -18.78 -3.35
N ALA A 316 -21.58 -19.86 -4.13
CA ALA A 316 -20.50 -20.82 -4.36
C ALA A 316 -19.30 -20.15 -5.06
N ALA A 317 -19.54 -19.31 -6.06
CA ALA A 317 -18.50 -18.51 -6.71
C ALA A 317 -17.83 -17.51 -5.75
N ALA A 318 -18.56 -16.98 -4.76
CA ALA A 318 -17.98 -16.13 -3.73
C ALA A 318 -17.08 -16.90 -2.74
N VAL A 319 -17.38 -18.16 -2.44
CA VAL A 319 -16.51 -19.04 -1.64
C VAL A 319 -15.20 -19.35 -2.37
N ASP A 320 -15.30 -19.65 -3.67
CA ASP A 320 -14.13 -19.87 -4.53
C ASP A 320 -13.27 -18.60 -4.63
N ALA A 321 -13.91 -17.45 -4.88
CA ALA A 321 -13.24 -16.16 -4.89
C ALA A 321 -12.57 -15.81 -3.54
N LEU A 322 -13.10 -16.30 -2.41
CA LEU A 322 -12.44 -16.11 -1.11
C LEU A 322 -11.12 -16.89 -1.04
N ALA A 323 -11.05 -18.10 -1.60
CA ALA A 323 -9.80 -18.87 -1.67
C ALA A 323 -8.75 -18.14 -2.55
N ASP A 324 -9.16 -17.72 -3.74
CA ASP A 324 -8.34 -16.90 -4.66
C ASP A 324 -7.85 -15.62 -3.99
N LEU A 325 -8.71 -14.96 -3.22
CA LEU A 325 -8.40 -13.70 -2.56
C LEU A 325 -7.35 -13.86 -1.45
N HIS A 326 -7.32 -14.99 -0.74
CA HIS A 326 -6.23 -15.29 0.20
C HIS A 326 -4.89 -15.46 -0.51
N VAL A 327 -4.88 -16.13 -1.67
CA VAL A 327 -3.66 -16.28 -2.48
C VAL A 327 -3.21 -14.93 -3.02
N ALA A 328 -4.13 -14.13 -3.55
CA ALA A 328 -3.85 -12.79 -4.03
C ALA A 328 -3.31 -11.87 -2.93
N GLU A 329 -3.86 -11.95 -1.70
CA GLU A 329 -3.38 -11.19 -0.54
C GLU A 329 -1.99 -11.64 -0.10
N ALA A 330 -1.72 -12.95 -0.10
CA ALA A 330 -0.39 -13.48 0.20
C ALA A 330 0.65 -12.97 -0.83
N VAL A 331 0.32 -12.98 -2.13
CA VAL A 331 1.19 -12.41 -3.16
C VAL A 331 1.38 -10.90 -2.99
N TYR A 332 0.32 -10.17 -2.63
CA TYR A 332 0.39 -8.74 -2.33
C TYR A 332 1.30 -8.44 -1.13
N GLY A 333 1.22 -9.25 -0.07
CA GLY A 333 2.13 -9.20 1.07
C GLY A 333 3.57 -9.46 0.68
N VAL A 334 3.85 -10.42 -0.22
CA VAL A 334 5.21 -10.68 -0.75
C VAL A 334 5.72 -9.47 -1.54
N VAL A 335 4.91 -8.90 -2.43
CA VAL A 335 5.27 -7.70 -3.22
C VAL A 335 5.58 -6.51 -2.31
N LYS A 336 4.84 -6.33 -1.22
CA LYS A 336 5.06 -5.27 -0.22
C LYS A 336 6.11 -5.60 0.85
N GLY A 337 6.70 -6.80 0.84
CA GLY A 337 7.65 -7.25 1.87
C GLY A 337 7.04 -7.46 3.27
N ARG A 338 5.72 -7.64 3.38
CA ARG A 338 4.98 -7.83 4.62
C ARG A 338 4.81 -9.32 4.96
N THR A 339 5.87 -9.95 5.43
CA THR A 339 5.88 -11.41 5.69
C THR A 339 4.86 -11.87 6.73
N ALA A 340 4.49 -11.02 7.70
CA ALA A 340 3.44 -11.32 8.67
C ALA A 340 2.05 -11.45 8.02
N ASP A 341 1.72 -10.55 7.09
CA ASP A 341 0.45 -10.59 6.34
C ASP A 341 0.38 -11.82 5.45
N VAL A 342 1.51 -12.21 4.85
CA VAL A 342 1.63 -13.47 4.08
C VAL A 342 1.28 -14.65 4.96
N ALA A 343 1.90 -14.76 6.14
CA ALA A 343 1.66 -15.86 7.07
C ALA A 343 0.19 -15.93 7.52
N LEU A 344 -0.43 -14.78 7.81
CA LEU A 344 -1.84 -14.67 8.17
C LEU A 344 -2.74 -15.13 7.02
N ALA A 345 -2.54 -14.60 5.81
CA ALA A 345 -3.33 -14.97 4.63
C ALA A 345 -3.21 -16.46 4.30
N THR A 346 -2.01 -17.05 4.37
CA THR A 346 -1.82 -18.50 4.11
C THR A 346 -2.40 -19.39 5.21
N THR A 347 -2.33 -18.96 6.48
CA THR A 347 -2.91 -19.71 7.60
C THR A 347 -4.44 -19.68 7.53
N ALA A 348 -5.01 -18.53 7.15
CA ALA A 348 -6.43 -18.37 6.93
C ALA A 348 -6.93 -19.18 5.72
N ALA A 349 -6.15 -19.25 4.62
CA ALA A 349 -6.45 -20.12 3.48
C ALA A 349 -6.53 -21.60 3.88
N GLY A 350 -5.71 -22.03 4.84
CA GLY A 350 -5.76 -23.37 5.44
C GLY A 350 -6.90 -23.59 6.44
N GLY A 351 -7.73 -22.57 6.72
CA GLY A 351 -8.82 -22.63 7.70
C GLY A 351 -8.37 -22.64 9.16
N LEU A 352 -7.09 -22.32 9.42
CA LEU A 352 -6.49 -22.36 10.77
C LEU A 352 -6.52 -20.99 11.47
N ALA A 353 -6.95 -19.94 10.77
CA ALA A 353 -7.10 -18.58 11.27
C ALA A 353 -8.29 -17.89 10.59
N PRO A 354 -8.89 -16.85 11.20
CA PRO A 354 -9.90 -16.04 10.54
C PRO A 354 -9.31 -15.29 9.32
N PRO A 355 -10.08 -15.05 8.26
CA PRO A 355 -9.63 -14.30 7.09
C PRO A 355 -9.12 -12.89 7.43
N PRO A 356 -7.98 -12.45 6.89
CA PRO A 356 -7.47 -11.10 7.09
C PRO A 356 -8.36 -10.04 6.40
N ALA A 357 -8.04 -8.77 6.62
CA ALA A 357 -8.52 -7.71 5.73
C ALA A 357 -7.75 -7.81 4.40
N PHE A 358 -8.46 -7.75 3.28
CA PHE A 358 -7.86 -7.89 1.96
C PHE A 358 -7.50 -6.52 1.38
N ASP A 359 -6.23 -6.13 1.49
CA ASP A 359 -5.73 -4.88 0.93
C ASP A 359 -5.53 -4.97 -0.59
N VAL A 360 -5.33 -6.18 -1.15
CA VAL A 360 -5.09 -6.38 -2.59
C VAL A 360 -6.23 -5.89 -3.48
N VAL A 361 -7.47 -5.88 -2.98
CA VAL A 361 -8.67 -5.38 -3.69
C VAL A 361 -9.03 -3.94 -3.34
N ARG A 362 -8.32 -3.31 -2.39
CA ARG A 362 -8.55 -1.91 -2.04
C ARG A 362 -7.82 -1.04 -3.04
N THR A 363 -8.59 -0.34 -3.87
CA THR A 363 -8.06 0.66 -4.78
C THR A 363 -7.42 1.79 -3.96
N PRO A 364 -6.09 2.01 -4.01
CA PRO A 364 -5.51 3.20 -3.42
C PRO A 364 -6.05 4.42 -4.18
N ARG A 365 -6.67 5.35 -3.44
CA ARG A 365 -7.15 6.61 -3.99
C ARG A 365 -6.25 7.71 -3.46
N SER A 366 -5.60 8.44 -4.36
CA SER A 366 -4.98 9.71 -4.01
C SER A 366 -6.09 10.74 -3.77
N GLY A 367 -5.82 11.70 -2.90
CA GLY A 367 -6.80 12.73 -2.60
C GLY A 367 -6.27 13.69 -1.56
N ARG A 368 -6.85 14.89 -1.54
CA ARG A 368 -6.53 15.88 -0.51
C ARG A 368 -7.44 15.69 0.69
N VAL A 369 -6.85 15.78 1.87
CA VAL A 369 -7.62 15.81 3.12
C VAL A 369 -8.18 17.22 3.32
N VAL A 370 -9.48 17.26 3.54
CA VAL A 370 -10.26 18.43 3.89
C VAL A 370 -10.73 18.30 5.31
N ASN A 371 -10.37 19.25 6.16
CA ASN A 371 -10.90 19.32 7.52
C ASN A 371 -11.99 20.40 7.57
N THR A 372 -13.19 19.98 7.92
CA THR A 372 -14.34 20.86 8.11
C THR A 372 -14.64 21.02 9.59
N VAL A 373 -14.81 22.27 10.00
CA VAL A 373 -15.28 22.63 11.34
C VAL A 373 -16.52 23.49 11.19
N ALA A 374 -17.65 23.00 11.70
CA ALA A 374 -18.91 23.73 11.70
C ALA A 374 -19.19 24.30 13.09
N VAL A 375 -19.41 25.61 13.18
CA VAL A 375 -19.60 26.34 14.43
C VAL A 375 -20.86 27.19 14.41
N VAL A 376 -21.45 27.41 15.58
CA VAL A 376 -22.46 28.45 15.80
C VAL A 376 -21.83 29.61 16.53
N VAL A 377 -22.14 30.81 16.08
CA VAL A 377 -21.70 32.07 16.66
C VAL A 377 -22.91 32.84 17.16
N LEU A 378 -22.97 33.09 18.46
CA LEU A 378 -24.03 33.86 19.11
C LEU A 378 -23.46 35.17 19.71
N PRO A 379 -24.28 36.23 19.81
CA PRO A 379 -23.89 37.43 20.53
C PRO A 379 -23.54 37.10 21.97
N ASN A 380 -22.44 37.65 22.48
CA ASN A 380 -22.14 37.50 23.89
C ASN A 380 -23.21 38.19 24.74
N ALA A 381 -23.55 37.58 25.87
CA ALA A 381 -24.51 38.11 26.83
C ALA A 381 -23.84 38.32 28.19
N PRO A 382 -24.24 39.35 28.96
CA PRO A 382 -23.64 39.63 30.25
C PRO A 382 -23.93 38.51 31.26
N LYS A 383 -23.04 38.35 32.24
CA LYS A 383 -23.23 37.41 33.35
C LYS A 383 -24.54 37.77 34.09
N PRO A 384 -25.40 36.79 34.44
CA PRO A 384 -26.61 37.04 35.20
C PRO A 384 -26.30 37.69 36.57
N THR A 385 -27.02 38.77 36.91
CA THR A 385 -26.85 39.51 38.19
C THR A 385 -28.00 39.31 39.18
N ALA A 386 -29.04 38.57 38.79
CA ALA A 386 -30.18 38.30 39.66
C ALA A 386 -29.74 37.48 40.88
N ALA A 387 -30.32 37.74 42.05
CA ALA A 387 -30.00 37.02 43.29
C ALA A 387 -30.21 35.49 43.20
N ARG A 388 -31.12 35.05 42.33
CA ARG A 388 -31.41 33.64 42.04
C ARG A 388 -31.51 33.45 40.52
N PRO A 389 -30.37 33.35 39.82
CA PRO A 389 -30.36 33.30 38.37
C PRO A 389 -30.96 31.99 37.84
N SER A 390 -31.25 31.95 36.54
CA SER A 390 -31.59 30.71 35.84
C SER A 390 -30.32 29.84 35.70
N PRO A 391 -30.37 28.54 36.01
CA PRO A 391 -29.24 27.63 35.83
C PRO A 391 -28.77 27.56 34.38
N ALA A 392 -29.70 27.50 33.42
CA ALA A 392 -29.40 27.54 32.00
C ALA A 392 -28.68 28.84 31.59
N ALA A 393 -29.09 29.98 32.17
CA ALA A 393 -28.44 31.26 31.94
C ALA A 393 -27.08 31.40 32.65
N LEU A 394 -26.82 30.67 33.74
CA LEU A 394 -25.48 30.60 34.36
C LEU A 394 -24.54 29.72 33.56
N ALA A 395 -25.02 28.56 33.10
CA ALA A 395 -24.26 27.65 32.25
C ALA A 395 -23.84 28.31 30.95
N ASP A 396 -24.79 28.93 30.24
CA ASP A 396 -24.44 29.79 29.11
C ASP A 396 -25.43 30.96 28.91
N PRO A 397 -25.02 32.19 29.28
CA PRO A 397 -25.85 33.39 29.11
C PRO A 397 -26.26 33.67 27.66
N ALA A 398 -25.39 33.39 26.69
CA ALA A 398 -25.60 33.72 25.28
C ALA A 398 -26.60 32.74 24.65
N VAL A 399 -26.45 31.45 24.93
CA VAL A 399 -27.41 30.41 24.50
C VAL A 399 -28.78 30.68 25.12
N ALA A 400 -28.85 30.96 26.43
CA ALA A 400 -30.11 31.25 27.11
C ALA A 400 -30.82 32.48 26.52
N ALA A 401 -30.08 33.58 26.26
CA ALA A 401 -30.64 34.77 25.64
C ALA A 401 -31.15 34.51 24.22
N TYR A 402 -30.41 33.74 23.43
CA TYR A 402 -30.81 33.39 22.07
C TYR A 402 -32.05 32.49 22.04
N VAL A 403 -32.09 31.45 22.87
CA VAL A 403 -33.23 30.53 22.97
C VAL A 403 -34.48 31.26 23.45
N ASP A 404 -34.37 32.09 24.50
CA ASP A 404 -35.50 32.86 25.04
C ASP A 404 -36.07 33.83 23.99
N ALA A 405 -35.21 34.49 23.21
CA ALA A 405 -35.64 35.40 22.15
C ALA A 405 -36.42 34.68 21.04
N ARG A 406 -36.08 33.43 20.73
CA ARG A 406 -36.69 32.66 19.64
C ARG A 406 -37.91 31.85 20.07
N ALA A 407 -37.94 31.37 21.31
CA ALA A 407 -39.07 30.65 21.87
C ALA A 407 -40.22 31.57 22.33
N GLY A 408 -39.99 32.89 22.37
CA GLY A 408 -40.93 33.88 22.89
C GLY A 408 -40.81 34.06 24.40
N GLY A 409 -41.15 35.26 24.89
CA GLY A 409 -41.05 35.57 26.31
C GLY A 409 -41.97 34.72 27.19
N ALA A 410 -41.56 34.45 28.43
CA ALA A 410 -42.28 33.59 29.39
C ALA A 410 -43.73 34.03 29.71
N ALA A 411 -44.10 35.28 29.42
CA ALA A 411 -45.44 35.84 29.64
C ALA A 411 -46.28 35.91 28.35
N THR A 412 -45.79 35.38 27.23
CA THR A 412 -46.48 35.44 25.93
C THR A 412 -47.43 34.27 25.72
N ALA A 413 -48.30 34.36 24.71
CA ALA A 413 -49.22 33.29 24.33
C ALA A 413 -48.50 31.97 23.99
N ALA A 414 -47.24 32.03 23.53
CA ALA A 414 -46.41 30.86 23.26
C ALA A 414 -46.07 30.04 24.52
N TRP A 415 -46.35 30.57 25.71
CA TRP A 415 -46.05 30.02 27.03
C TRP A 415 -47.23 30.15 28.00
N THR A 416 -48.46 30.03 27.50
CA THR A 416 -49.69 30.16 28.29
C THR A 416 -50.50 28.86 28.25
N TRP A 417 -50.93 28.39 29.42
CA TRP A 417 -51.83 27.25 29.57
C TRP A 417 -53.17 27.70 30.14
N THR A 418 -54.24 26.99 29.77
CA THR A 418 -55.56 27.14 30.39
C THR A 418 -55.63 26.25 31.63
N THR A 419 -55.96 26.80 32.79
CA THR A 419 -56.19 26.04 34.02
C THR A 419 -57.64 25.55 34.05
N LEU A 420 -57.85 24.33 34.54
CA LEU A 420 -59.16 23.70 34.66
C LEU A 420 -59.49 23.45 36.14
N ASP A 421 -60.76 23.54 36.51
CA ASP A 421 -61.28 23.11 37.80
C ASP A 421 -61.41 21.58 37.90
N ALA A 422 -61.90 21.08 39.04
CA ALA A 422 -62.09 19.64 39.26
C ALA A 422 -63.17 19.01 38.36
N ALA A 423 -64.05 19.83 37.77
CA ALA A 423 -65.08 19.41 36.82
C ALA A 423 -64.63 19.56 35.35
N GLY A 424 -63.39 19.97 35.10
CA GLY A 424 -62.82 20.16 33.77
C GLY A 424 -63.22 21.46 33.08
N GLN A 425 -63.82 22.43 33.80
CA GLN A 425 -64.18 23.74 33.25
C GLN A 425 -63.02 24.74 33.36
N PRO A 426 -62.85 25.67 32.41
CA PRO A 426 -61.75 26.64 32.42
C PRO A 426 -61.86 27.61 33.61
N LEU A 427 -60.86 27.58 34.49
CA LEU A 427 -60.76 28.41 35.69
C LEU A 427 -59.90 29.68 35.47
N GLY A 428 -59.00 29.66 34.47
CA GLY A 428 -58.13 30.79 34.16
C GLY A 428 -56.99 30.45 33.21
N LYS A 429 -55.96 31.31 33.19
CA LYS A 429 -54.73 31.09 32.43
C LYS A 429 -53.51 31.24 33.33
N VAL A 430 -52.53 30.38 33.14
CA VAL A 430 -51.21 30.46 33.79
C VAL A 430 -50.12 30.61 32.74
N THR A 431 -49.17 31.50 32.97
CA THR A 431 -48.00 31.70 32.09
C THR A 431 -46.74 31.11 32.71
N LEU A 432 -45.73 30.81 31.88
CA LEU A 432 -44.44 30.30 32.35
C LEU A 432 -43.76 31.27 33.34
N ALA A 433 -43.94 32.58 33.13
CA ALA A 433 -43.45 33.62 34.03
C ALA A 433 -44.06 33.50 35.45
N GLN A 434 -45.34 33.17 35.55
CA GLN A 434 -46.03 32.97 36.84
C GLN A 434 -45.58 31.68 37.55
N VAL A 435 -45.14 30.68 36.79
CA VAL A 435 -44.49 29.46 37.33
C VAL A 435 -43.08 29.77 37.84
N GLY A 436 -42.49 30.89 37.42
CA GLY A 436 -41.15 31.31 37.80
C GLY A 436 -40.05 30.67 36.95
N LEU A 437 -40.38 30.17 35.76
CA LEU A 437 -39.45 29.59 34.80
C LEU A 437 -39.22 30.55 33.62
N ARG A 438 -38.03 30.47 33.02
CA ARG A 438 -37.72 31.05 31.70
C ARG A 438 -37.82 29.99 30.62
N PRO A 439 -38.00 30.36 29.34
CA PRO A 439 -38.02 29.39 28.25
C PRO A 439 -36.80 28.46 28.27
N CYS A 440 -35.59 29.00 28.46
CA CYS A 440 -34.35 28.23 28.57
C CYS A 440 -34.36 27.17 29.69
N ASP A 441 -35.03 27.44 30.83
CA ASP A 441 -35.12 26.50 31.96
C ASP A 441 -35.92 25.23 31.62
N THR A 442 -36.75 25.30 30.57
CA THR A 442 -37.60 24.18 30.16
C THR A 442 -36.89 23.14 29.29
N ALA A 443 -35.65 23.40 28.87
CA ALA A 443 -34.89 22.53 27.99
C ALA A 443 -34.61 21.14 28.60
N GLY A 444 -34.39 21.10 29.91
CA GLY A 444 -34.19 19.87 30.68
C GLY A 444 -35.48 19.17 31.12
N LEU A 445 -36.66 19.69 30.74
CA LEU A 445 -37.95 19.11 31.12
C LEU A 445 -38.63 18.48 29.89
N GLY A 446 -39.05 17.22 30.03
CA GLY A 446 -39.98 16.59 29.09
C GLY A 446 -41.32 17.34 29.03
N THR A 447 -42.07 17.17 27.94
CA THR A 447 -43.34 17.90 27.74
C THR A 447 -44.37 17.57 28.82
N THR A 448 -44.45 16.31 29.25
CA THR A 448 -45.30 15.87 30.38
C THR A 448 -44.80 16.45 31.70
N ASN A 449 -43.49 16.35 31.98
CA ASN A 449 -42.87 16.87 33.18
C ASN A 449 -43.11 18.39 33.36
N LEU A 450 -42.94 19.18 32.28
CA LEU A 450 -43.22 20.61 32.30
C LEU A 450 -44.69 20.88 32.63
N ARG A 451 -45.61 20.11 32.05
CA ARG A 451 -47.05 20.24 32.29
C ARG A 451 -47.41 19.93 33.75
N ASP A 452 -46.81 18.90 34.34
CA ASP A 452 -46.98 18.57 35.75
C ASP A 452 -46.44 19.67 36.68
N VAL A 453 -45.27 20.25 36.36
CA VAL A 453 -44.75 21.41 37.12
C VAL A 453 -45.70 22.60 37.03
N VAL A 454 -46.22 22.93 35.85
CA VAL A 454 -47.15 24.05 35.67
C VAL A 454 -48.43 23.83 36.48
N ARG A 455 -48.98 22.60 36.47
CA ARG A 455 -50.15 22.22 37.28
C ARG A 455 -49.87 22.40 38.76
N ASP A 456 -48.78 21.80 39.26
CA ASP A 456 -48.47 21.76 40.68
C ASP A 456 -48.09 23.15 41.23
N VAL A 457 -47.43 24.01 40.45
CA VAL A 457 -47.10 25.39 40.85
C VAL A 457 -48.33 26.31 40.77
N SER A 458 -49.21 26.13 39.78
CA SER A 458 -50.45 26.91 39.67
C SER A 458 -51.49 26.54 40.73
N GLY A 459 -51.43 25.31 41.25
CA GLY A 459 -52.41 24.78 42.20
C GLY A 459 -53.75 24.43 41.54
N ALA A 460 -53.82 24.40 40.21
CA ALA A 460 -55.02 24.03 39.48
C ALA A 460 -55.22 22.50 39.49
N PRO A 461 -56.47 22.00 39.65
CA PRO A 461 -56.79 20.58 39.53
C PRO A 461 -56.40 19.96 38.18
N GLY A 462 -56.47 20.75 37.10
CA GLY A 462 -56.09 20.30 35.75
C GLY A 462 -55.58 21.42 34.85
N LEU A 463 -55.07 21.03 33.68
CA LEU A 463 -54.67 21.93 32.60
C LEU A 463 -55.40 21.52 31.32
N GLY A 464 -55.69 22.46 30.43
CA GLY A 464 -56.24 22.21 29.10
C GLY A 464 -55.29 21.38 28.21
N PRO A 465 -55.78 20.70 27.16
CA PRO A 465 -54.96 19.79 26.34
C PRO A 465 -53.86 20.48 25.53
N ASP A 466 -53.93 21.80 25.36
CA ASP A 466 -52.97 22.57 24.57
C ASP A 466 -51.58 22.55 25.20
N HIS A 467 -50.58 22.30 24.35
CA HIS A 467 -49.17 22.41 24.70
C HIS A 467 -48.59 23.68 24.08
N PRO A 468 -47.85 24.50 24.85
CA PRO A 468 -47.28 25.71 24.31
C PRO A 468 -46.29 25.40 23.19
N PRO A 469 -46.43 26.04 22.01
CA PRO A 469 -45.51 25.84 20.89
C PRO A 469 -44.07 26.26 21.23
N GLY A 470 -43.88 27.13 22.22
CA GLY A 470 -42.56 27.58 22.67
C GLY A 470 -41.66 26.45 23.18
N HIS A 471 -42.22 25.40 23.82
CA HIS A 471 -41.42 24.30 24.36
C HIS A 471 -40.76 23.45 23.27
N ALA A 472 -41.48 23.18 22.18
CA ALA A 472 -40.93 22.49 21.02
C ALA A 472 -39.77 23.30 20.40
N VAL A 473 -39.90 24.63 20.31
CA VAL A 473 -38.85 25.52 19.82
C VAL A 473 -37.60 25.46 20.71
N VAL A 474 -37.76 25.51 22.04
CA VAL A 474 -36.62 25.37 22.98
C VAL A 474 -35.88 24.06 22.76
N ARG A 475 -36.61 22.94 22.68
CA ARG A 475 -36.00 21.61 22.50
C ARG A 475 -35.28 21.48 21.16
N SER A 476 -35.90 21.94 20.07
CA SER A 476 -35.27 21.93 18.75
C SER A 476 -34.02 22.79 18.70
N LEU A 477 -34.04 23.98 19.29
CA LEU A 477 -32.87 24.87 19.34
C LEU A 477 -31.76 24.31 20.24
N ALA A 478 -32.08 23.83 21.44
CA ALA A 478 -31.09 23.22 22.33
C ALA A 478 -30.41 22.02 21.66
N ALA A 479 -31.17 21.18 20.94
CA ALA A 479 -30.63 20.04 20.21
C ALA A 479 -29.78 20.44 19.00
N ALA A 480 -30.16 21.50 18.27
CA ALA A 480 -29.41 22.01 17.12
C ALA A 480 -28.11 22.75 17.53
N LEU A 481 -28.12 23.39 18.70
CA LEU A 481 -26.97 24.08 19.27
C LEU A 481 -26.07 23.15 20.11
N ALA A 482 -26.51 21.93 20.38
CA ALA A 482 -25.74 20.95 21.14
C ALA A 482 -24.38 20.72 20.48
N GLY A 483 -23.32 20.90 21.25
CA GLY A 483 -21.97 20.93 20.75
C GLY A 483 -20.95 21.12 21.87
N VAL A 484 -19.67 21.16 21.50
CA VAL A 484 -18.56 21.41 22.42
C VAL A 484 -18.14 22.88 22.33
N PRO A 485 -17.74 23.55 23.43
CA PRO A 485 -17.19 24.90 23.33
C PRO A 485 -16.03 24.96 22.32
N ALA A 486 -16.00 26.02 21.51
CA ALA A 486 -14.96 26.20 20.50
C ALA A 486 -13.64 26.71 21.10
N LEU A 487 -12.52 26.23 20.56
CA LEU A 487 -11.18 26.76 20.82
C LEU A 487 -10.75 27.74 19.71
N LEU A 488 -9.74 28.56 19.96
CA LEU A 488 -9.18 29.43 18.90
C LEU A 488 -8.68 28.62 17.70
N ALA A 489 -8.11 27.45 17.95
CA ALA A 489 -7.69 26.52 16.92
C ALA A 489 -8.87 26.05 16.05
N ASP A 490 -10.11 26.01 16.54
CA ASP A 490 -11.32 25.62 15.78
C ASP A 490 -11.79 26.67 14.78
N VAL A 491 -11.37 27.93 14.97
CA VAL A 491 -11.68 29.03 14.05
C VAL A 491 -10.48 29.45 13.20
N GLY A 492 -9.36 28.74 13.31
CA GLY A 492 -8.14 29.01 12.53
C GLY A 492 -7.26 30.12 13.10
N ALA A 493 -7.53 30.54 14.34
CA ALA A 493 -6.68 31.46 15.08
C ALA A 493 -5.59 30.70 15.85
N GLU A 494 -4.51 31.42 16.20
CA GLU A 494 -3.44 30.86 17.04
C GLU A 494 -3.98 30.46 18.41
N PRO A 495 -3.50 29.33 18.98
CA PRO A 495 -3.93 28.89 20.31
C PRO A 495 -3.57 29.94 21.37
N ASP A 496 -4.45 30.11 22.35
CA ASP A 496 -4.23 31.03 23.46
C ASP A 496 -3.30 30.37 24.50
N PRO A 497 -2.07 30.88 24.73
CA PRO A 497 -1.19 30.32 25.74
C PRO A 497 -1.71 30.52 27.17
N ALA A 498 -2.62 31.47 27.40
CA ALA A 498 -3.19 31.75 28.71
C ALA A 498 -4.44 30.92 29.05
N ASP A 499 -4.94 30.13 28.10
CA ASP A 499 -6.19 29.35 28.21
C ASP A 499 -7.36 30.14 28.84
N ALA A 500 -7.66 31.31 28.27
CA ALA A 500 -8.74 32.16 28.77
C ALA A 500 -10.12 31.47 28.68
N VAL A 501 -10.30 30.53 27.74
CA VAL A 501 -11.53 29.75 27.60
C VAL A 501 -11.69 28.77 28.76
N GLY A 502 -10.62 28.02 29.12
CA GLY A 502 -10.64 27.13 30.27
C GLY A 502 -10.94 27.88 31.57
N THR A 503 -10.24 29.00 31.81
CA THR A 503 -10.42 29.83 33.01
C THR A 503 -11.85 30.39 33.13
N GLU A 504 -12.44 30.86 32.03
CA GLU A 504 -13.81 31.38 32.02
C GLU A 504 -14.85 30.29 32.27
N LEU A 505 -14.65 29.09 31.72
CA LEU A 505 -15.51 27.93 31.94
C LEU A 505 -15.43 27.39 33.37
N GLU A 506 -14.24 27.38 33.98
CA GLU A 506 -14.05 27.03 35.39
C GLU A 506 -14.85 27.96 36.30
N GLY A 507 -14.72 29.28 36.11
CA GLY A 507 -15.50 30.26 36.88
C GLY A 507 -17.02 30.18 36.63
N ARG A 508 -17.46 29.68 35.47
CA ARG A 508 -18.87 29.36 35.21
C ARG A 508 -19.32 28.10 35.93
N TYR A 509 -18.50 27.06 35.96
CA TYR A 509 -18.78 25.84 36.71
C TYR A 509 -18.99 26.13 38.19
N ASP A 510 -18.09 26.89 38.81
CA ASP A 510 -18.20 27.27 40.22
C ASP A 510 -19.50 28.04 40.48
N ALA A 511 -19.84 29.02 39.62
CA ALA A 511 -21.07 29.79 39.76
C ALA A 511 -22.35 28.94 39.61
N VAL A 512 -22.34 27.93 38.73
CA VAL A 512 -23.44 26.98 38.58
C VAL A 512 -23.54 26.10 39.82
N ARG A 513 -22.41 25.57 40.30
CA ARG A 513 -22.36 24.72 41.49
C ARG A 513 -22.86 25.45 42.74
N ASP A 514 -22.40 26.67 42.97
CA ASP A 514 -22.84 27.51 44.09
C ASP A 514 -24.35 27.80 44.02
N ALA A 515 -24.86 28.07 42.81
CA ALA A 515 -26.29 28.29 42.60
C ALA A 515 -27.11 27.01 42.85
N ALA A 516 -26.56 25.82 42.55
CA ALA A 516 -27.20 24.54 42.84
C ALA A 516 -27.31 24.29 44.35
N VAL A 517 -26.22 24.54 45.09
CA VAL A 517 -26.20 24.45 46.57
C VAL A 517 -27.22 25.41 47.18
N ALA A 518 -27.23 26.67 46.74
CA ALA A 518 -28.17 27.67 47.22
C ALA A 518 -29.63 27.29 46.91
N ALA A 519 -29.89 26.72 45.72
CA ALA A 519 -31.22 26.28 45.32
C ALA A 519 -31.72 25.09 46.16
N ALA A 520 -30.85 24.11 46.46
CA ALA A 520 -31.18 23.00 47.35
C ALA A 520 -31.52 23.49 48.77
N ALA A 521 -30.70 24.39 49.33
CA ALA A 521 -30.94 25.00 50.65
C ALA A 521 -32.26 25.80 50.70
N ASP A 522 -32.56 26.56 49.64
CA ASP A 522 -33.82 27.29 49.50
C ASP A 522 -35.05 26.37 49.51
N VAL A 523 -34.94 25.19 48.90
CA VAL A 523 -36.03 24.20 48.84
C VAL A 523 -36.19 23.48 50.17
N ARG A 524 -35.09 23.14 50.86
CA ARG A 524 -35.10 22.62 52.24
C ARG A 524 -35.80 23.58 53.19
N ALA A 525 -35.47 24.88 53.11
CA ALA A 525 -36.12 25.91 53.93
C ALA A 525 -37.63 26.05 53.65
N ALA A 526 -38.07 25.77 52.43
CA ALA A 526 -39.48 25.78 52.04
C ALA A 526 -40.24 24.50 52.40
N ALA A 527 -39.54 23.40 52.71
CA ALA A 527 -40.12 22.11 53.09
C ALA A 527 -40.41 22.00 54.60
N VAL A 528 -40.22 23.06 55.38
CA VAL A 528 -40.55 23.06 56.81
C VAL A 528 -42.08 23.05 57.01
N PRO A 529 -42.63 22.38 58.04
CA PRO A 529 -44.07 22.35 58.31
C PRO A 529 -44.73 23.73 58.42
N THR A 530 -43.99 24.73 58.92
CA THR A 530 -44.45 26.12 59.10
C THR A 530 -44.49 26.96 57.82
N ALA A 531 -43.95 26.47 56.71
CA ALA A 531 -43.96 27.19 55.44
C ALA A 531 -45.38 27.29 54.85
N THR A 532 -45.69 28.41 54.18
CA THR A 532 -46.97 28.55 53.46
C THR A 532 -46.98 27.74 52.16
N ASP A 533 -48.16 27.33 51.69
CA ASP A 533 -48.31 26.66 50.39
C ASP A 533 -47.78 27.48 49.22
N ALA A 534 -47.91 28.82 49.28
CA ALA A 534 -47.33 29.72 48.28
C ALA A 534 -45.79 29.64 48.28
N THR A 535 -45.16 29.54 49.46
CA THR A 535 -43.71 29.35 49.58
C THR A 535 -43.28 28.00 48.98
N ARG A 536 -44.02 26.93 49.26
CA ARG A 536 -43.76 25.58 48.74
C ARG A 536 -43.88 25.53 47.22
N ARG A 537 -44.95 26.09 46.63
CA ARG A 537 -45.14 26.14 45.16
C ARG A 537 -44.06 26.98 44.46
N ARG A 538 -43.61 28.09 45.07
CA ARG A 538 -42.47 28.86 44.56
C ARG A 538 -41.16 28.07 44.61
N ALA A 539 -40.94 27.28 45.65
CA ALA A 539 -39.77 26.41 45.76
C ALA A 539 -39.79 25.29 44.70
N LEU A 540 -40.97 24.75 44.39
CA LEU A 540 -41.16 23.82 43.27
C LEU A 540 -40.76 24.45 41.92
N GLY A 541 -41.22 25.66 41.63
CA GLY A 541 -40.81 26.37 40.41
C GLY A 541 -39.30 26.61 40.36
N ARG A 542 -38.65 26.82 41.50
CA ARG A 542 -37.17 26.96 41.58
C ARG A 542 -36.43 25.66 41.30
N ILE A 543 -36.84 24.55 41.90
CA ILE A 543 -36.16 23.26 41.67
C ILE A 543 -36.39 22.75 40.24
N ALA A 544 -37.55 23.06 39.64
CA ALA A 544 -37.85 22.74 38.26
C ALA A 544 -36.89 23.41 37.25
N ARG A 545 -36.25 24.53 37.61
CA ARG A 545 -35.21 25.16 36.76
C ARG A 545 -33.97 24.28 36.56
N TRP A 546 -33.77 23.30 37.44
CA TRP A 546 -32.67 22.32 37.39
C TRP A 546 -33.08 21.02 36.67
N GLY A 547 -34.22 21.03 35.97
CA GLY A 547 -34.80 19.84 35.34
C GLY A 547 -35.34 18.81 36.34
N ILE A 548 -35.46 19.15 37.64
CA ILE A 548 -35.93 18.23 38.66
C ILE A 548 -37.43 18.40 38.85
N THR A 549 -38.18 17.37 38.47
CA THR A 549 -39.60 17.27 38.80
C THR A 549 -39.81 16.37 40.01
N PRO A 550 -40.65 16.76 40.99
CA PRO A 550 -41.04 15.86 42.06
C PRO A 550 -41.95 14.78 41.46
N LEU A 551 -41.43 13.56 41.36
CA LEU A 551 -42.21 12.40 40.94
C LEU A 551 -43.43 12.25 41.87
N ALA A 552 -44.63 12.08 41.29
CA ALA A 552 -45.78 11.59 42.04
C ALA A 552 -45.49 10.13 42.43
N ALA A 553 -45.80 9.73 43.67
CA ALA A 553 -45.62 8.35 44.09
C ALA A 553 -46.50 7.43 43.22
N GLU A 554 -45.94 6.31 42.73
CA GLU A 554 -46.67 5.32 41.91
C GLU A 554 -47.79 4.60 42.70
N THR A 555 -47.83 4.77 44.02
CA THR A 555 -48.84 4.19 44.89
C THR A 555 -50.02 5.13 45.08
N ALA A 556 -51.23 4.64 44.77
CA ALA A 556 -52.53 5.31 44.89
C ALA A 556 -52.96 5.68 46.34
N ASP A 557 -52.04 5.69 47.30
CA ASP A 557 -52.31 6.01 48.69
C ASP A 557 -51.98 7.48 48.96
N ALA A 558 -52.97 8.34 48.81
CA ALA A 558 -52.87 9.79 48.98
C ALA A 558 -52.47 10.26 50.39
N ALA A 559 -52.21 9.32 51.32
CA ALA A 559 -51.86 9.57 52.71
C ALA A 559 -50.36 9.42 53.04
N ILE A 560 -49.52 8.85 52.15
CA ILE A 560 -48.07 8.69 52.40
C ILE A 560 -47.28 9.40 51.30
N GLY A 561 -46.89 10.65 51.57
CA GLY A 561 -46.07 11.47 50.69
C GLY A 561 -46.67 12.83 50.39
N GLY A 562 -46.78 13.71 51.39
CA GLY A 562 -47.34 15.04 51.23
C GLY A 562 -46.56 15.90 50.21
N PHE A 563 -47.12 17.04 49.79
CA PHE A 563 -46.42 18.01 48.93
C PHE A 563 -45.03 18.40 49.49
N THR A 564 -44.91 18.41 50.82
CA THR A 564 -43.65 18.58 51.55
C THR A 564 -42.63 17.47 51.26
N ASP A 565 -43.01 16.18 51.34
CA ASP A 565 -42.10 15.06 51.10
C ASP A 565 -41.60 15.02 49.66
N ARG A 566 -42.44 15.45 48.71
CA ARG A 566 -42.05 15.62 47.31
C ARG A 566 -40.97 16.70 47.14
N LEU A 567 -41.08 17.82 47.86
CA LEU A 567 -40.06 18.88 47.86
C LEU A 567 -38.75 18.44 48.53
N VAL A 568 -38.83 17.69 49.63
CA VAL A 568 -37.64 17.13 50.30
C VAL A 568 -36.88 16.21 49.36
N ARG A 569 -37.57 15.28 48.71
CA ARG A 569 -36.95 14.38 47.71
C ARG A 569 -36.35 15.14 46.53
N ALA A 570 -37.02 16.20 46.06
CA ALA A 570 -36.48 17.03 44.98
C ALA A 570 -35.19 17.77 45.40
N ALA A 571 -35.10 18.24 46.65
CA ALA A 571 -33.86 18.81 47.19
C ALA A 571 -32.75 17.76 47.30
N GLU A 572 -33.05 16.56 47.82
CA GLU A 572 -32.09 15.44 47.93
C GLU A 572 -31.51 15.03 46.58
N VAL A 573 -32.31 15.05 45.52
CA VAL A 573 -31.83 14.79 44.15
C VAL A 573 -30.81 15.84 43.71
N LEU A 574 -31.04 17.12 43.99
CA LEU A 574 -30.08 18.18 43.64
C LEU A 574 -28.83 18.12 44.52
N GLU A 575 -28.99 17.88 45.82
CA GLU A 575 -27.88 17.72 46.77
C GLU A 575 -26.96 16.58 46.35
N ARG A 576 -27.53 15.42 46.01
CA ARG A 576 -26.77 14.28 45.48
C ARG A 576 -26.05 14.63 44.18
N ARG A 577 -26.71 15.34 43.26
CA ARG A 577 -26.10 15.78 42.00
C ARG A 577 -24.89 16.69 42.25
N VAL A 578 -24.98 17.59 43.22
CA VAL A 578 -23.86 18.46 43.61
C VAL A 578 -22.75 17.68 44.32
N ALA A 579 -23.10 16.67 45.13
CA ALA A 579 -22.14 15.83 45.82
C ALA A 579 -21.37 14.88 44.87
N GLU A 580 -21.99 14.45 43.79
CA GLU A 580 -21.35 13.66 42.72
C GLU A 580 -20.49 14.53 41.79
N ALA A 581 -20.74 15.84 41.74
CA ALA A 581 -19.97 16.77 40.93
C ALA A 581 -18.62 17.12 41.60
N PRO A 582 -17.51 17.17 40.84
CA PRO A 582 -16.19 17.48 41.41
C PRO A 582 -16.14 18.81 42.15
N ASP A 583 -15.41 18.86 43.27
CA ASP A 583 -15.30 20.09 44.07
C ASP A 583 -14.62 21.24 43.30
N THR A 584 -13.62 20.89 42.50
CA THR A 584 -12.86 21.79 41.64
C THR A 584 -12.56 21.07 40.32
N LEU A 585 -12.48 21.85 39.25
CA LEU A 585 -12.08 21.39 37.91
C LEU A 585 -10.86 22.16 37.39
N ALA A 586 -10.03 22.66 38.31
CA ALA A 586 -8.81 23.39 37.96
C ALA A 586 -7.92 22.58 37.01
N GLY A 587 -7.60 23.16 35.85
CA GLY A 587 -6.78 22.52 34.82
C GLY A 587 -7.45 21.38 34.06
N ALA A 588 -8.75 21.15 34.24
CA ALA A 588 -9.51 20.20 33.42
C ALA A 588 -9.63 20.69 31.97
N SER A 589 -9.80 19.75 31.03
CA SER A 589 -10.00 20.13 29.62
C SER A 589 -11.34 20.84 29.42
N VAL A 590 -11.40 21.71 28.40
CA VAL A 590 -12.63 22.45 28.01
C VAL A 590 -13.84 21.54 27.81
N SER A 591 -13.65 20.33 27.28
CA SER A 591 -14.74 19.36 27.11
C SER A 591 -15.26 18.83 28.45
N VAL A 592 -14.37 18.57 29.40
CA VAL A 592 -14.74 18.11 30.74
C VAL A 592 -15.51 19.20 31.48
N LEU A 593 -14.99 20.44 31.48
CA LEU A 593 -15.66 21.60 32.08
C LEU A 593 -17.09 21.78 31.54
N ALA A 594 -17.25 21.77 30.21
CA ALA A 594 -18.56 21.91 29.59
C ALA A 594 -19.52 20.76 29.91
N SER A 595 -19.03 19.52 29.90
CA SER A 595 -19.84 18.36 30.27
C SER A 595 -20.30 18.41 31.74
N SER A 596 -19.44 18.85 32.65
CA SER A 596 -19.76 19.00 34.08
C SER A 596 -20.77 20.11 34.32
N ILE A 597 -20.66 21.24 33.62
CA ILE A 597 -21.66 22.32 33.65
C ILE A 597 -23.01 21.79 33.13
N GLY A 598 -23.01 21.10 31.99
CA GLY A 598 -24.22 20.53 31.39
C GLY A 598 -24.91 19.51 32.30
N ALA A 599 -24.15 18.61 32.92
CA ALA A 599 -24.65 17.59 33.83
C ALA A 599 -25.32 18.19 35.08
N LEU A 600 -24.78 19.29 35.62
CA LEU A 600 -25.39 19.99 36.75
C LEU A 600 -26.76 20.59 36.39
N VAL A 601 -26.85 21.23 35.22
CA VAL A 601 -28.04 22.00 34.81
C VAL A 601 -29.17 21.13 34.25
N ALA A 602 -28.86 20.17 33.38
CA ALA A 602 -29.86 19.39 32.66
C ALA A 602 -29.35 17.95 32.39
N PRO A 603 -29.53 17.00 33.33
CA PRO A 603 -29.01 15.64 33.17
C PRO A 603 -29.77 14.83 32.11
N GLU A 604 -31.05 15.12 31.88
CA GLU A 604 -31.89 14.39 30.89
C GLU A 604 -31.73 14.92 29.46
N GLY A 605 -30.99 16.01 29.23
CA GLY A 605 -30.74 16.55 27.89
C GLY A 605 -29.64 17.62 27.87
N PRO A 606 -28.66 17.55 26.95
CA PRO A 606 -27.50 18.42 26.99
C PRO A 606 -27.89 19.88 26.75
N TRP A 607 -27.67 20.72 27.76
CA TRP A 607 -27.71 22.18 27.57
C TRP A 607 -26.41 22.64 26.87
N PRO A 608 -26.48 23.38 25.75
CA PRO A 608 -25.28 23.82 25.05
C PRO A 608 -24.44 24.81 25.87
N VAL A 609 -23.13 24.59 25.92
CA VAL A 609 -22.16 25.48 26.59
C VAL A 609 -21.17 25.98 25.54
N PHE A 610 -21.10 27.30 25.33
CA PHE A 610 -20.29 27.93 24.29
C PHE A 610 -19.08 28.62 24.91
N ALA A 611 -17.95 28.65 24.19
CA ALA A 611 -16.75 29.37 24.61
C ALA A 611 -16.90 30.87 24.31
N ARG A 612 -16.18 31.72 25.05
CA ARG A 612 -16.10 33.16 24.79
C ARG A 612 -14.85 33.46 23.97
N LEU A 613 -15.03 33.72 22.67
CA LEU A 613 -13.94 34.02 21.74
C LEU A 613 -13.98 35.48 21.29
N PRO A 614 -12.83 36.12 21.05
CA PRO A 614 -12.81 37.48 20.51
C PRO A 614 -13.26 37.45 19.04
N ALA A 615 -14.10 38.41 18.62
CA ALA A 615 -14.66 38.44 17.26
C ALA A 615 -13.58 38.52 16.16
N LYS A 616 -12.42 39.14 16.46
CA LYS A 616 -11.23 39.15 15.59
C LYS A 616 -10.65 37.76 15.29
N ALA A 617 -10.99 36.71 16.04
CA ALA A 617 -10.52 35.34 15.76
C ALA A 617 -11.10 34.76 14.46
N PHE A 618 -12.18 35.35 13.95
CA PHE A 618 -12.79 34.98 12.67
C PHE A 618 -12.16 35.73 11.48
N THR A 619 -10.91 36.18 11.59
CA THR A 619 -10.19 36.77 10.46
C THR A 619 -10.15 35.79 9.28
N GLY A 620 -10.49 36.28 8.08
CA GLY A 620 -10.43 35.47 6.86
C GLY A 620 -11.71 34.73 6.49
N VAL A 621 -12.73 34.66 7.36
CA VAL A 621 -14.07 34.24 6.92
C VAL A 621 -14.80 35.37 6.23
N ARG A 622 -15.73 35.04 5.33
CA ARG A 622 -16.62 36.00 4.69
C ARG A 622 -18.07 35.57 4.84
N GLY A 623 -18.91 36.52 5.22
CA GLY A 623 -20.35 36.33 5.30
C GLY A 623 -20.94 36.17 3.91
N GLU A 624 -21.77 35.16 3.74
CA GLU A 624 -22.45 34.93 2.47
C GLU A 624 -23.50 36.02 2.21
N ALA A 625 -23.75 36.26 0.93
CA ALA A 625 -24.79 37.19 0.49
C ALA A 625 -26.17 36.56 0.67
N ALA A 626 -27.15 37.36 1.07
CA ALA A 626 -28.53 36.89 1.27
C ALA A 626 -29.24 36.51 -0.04
N SER A 627 -28.85 37.14 -1.15
CA SER A 627 -29.38 36.90 -2.51
C SER A 627 -28.41 36.05 -3.34
N GLY A 628 -28.96 35.06 -4.05
CA GLY A 628 -28.21 34.01 -4.74
C GLY A 628 -27.35 34.53 -5.89
N GLY A 629 -26.06 34.18 -5.84
CA GLY A 629 -25.17 34.19 -7.00
C GLY A 629 -25.12 32.82 -7.67
N GLN A 630 -24.35 32.69 -8.74
CA GLN A 630 -24.17 31.43 -9.48
C GLN A 630 -23.26 30.42 -8.75
N ALA A 631 -22.55 30.85 -7.69
CA ALA A 631 -21.64 30.02 -6.91
C ALA A 631 -22.38 29.28 -5.77
N PRO A 632 -21.98 28.03 -5.46
CA PRO A 632 -22.56 27.25 -4.37
C PRO A 632 -22.35 27.93 -3.02
N ARG A 633 -23.41 27.96 -2.21
CA ARG A 633 -23.44 28.56 -0.88
C ARG A 633 -23.23 27.53 0.21
N LEU A 634 -22.68 27.97 1.34
CA LEU A 634 -22.62 27.19 2.55
C LEU A 634 -24.04 26.85 3.05
N ASP A 635 -24.97 27.79 2.87
CA ASP A 635 -26.38 27.63 3.21
C ASP A 635 -27.27 28.24 2.12
N PRO A 636 -28.14 27.46 1.43
CA PRO A 636 -28.52 26.07 1.74
C PRO A 636 -27.65 24.97 1.15
N ASP A 637 -26.95 25.22 0.02
CA ASP A 637 -26.50 24.14 -0.88
C ASP A 637 -25.58 23.10 -0.21
N TRP A 638 -24.58 23.55 0.55
CA TRP A 638 -23.68 22.65 1.28
C TRP A 638 -24.35 22.01 2.50
N LEU A 639 -25.06 22.80 3.31
CA LEU A 639 -25.70 22.32 4.54
C LEU A 639 -26.76 21.25 4.25
N GLU A 640 -27.62 21.45 3.25
CA GLU A 640 -28.65 20.48 2.84
C GLU A 640 -28.06 19.17 2.30
N THR A 641 -26.88 19.23 1.66
CA THR A 641 -26.20 18.04 1.13
C THR A 641 -25.55 17.21 2.25
N VAL A 642 -24.97 17.87 3.26
CA VAL A 642 -24.25 17.19 4.35
C VAL A 642 -25.19 16.73 5.48
N ALA A 643 -26.32 17.42 5.66
CA ALA A 643 -27.31 17.13 6.71
C ALA A 643 -27.75 15.65 6.82
N PRO A 644 -28.02 14.91 5.72
CA PRO A 644 -28.47 13.50 5.80
C PRO A 644 -27.42 12.54 6.35
N VAL A 645 -26.13 12.85 6.19
CA VAL A 645 -25.01 12.00 6.62
C VAL A 645 -24.39 12.46 7.94
N ARG A 646 -24.72 13.67 8.41
CA ARG A 646 -24.23 14.24 9.68
C ARG A 646 -25.40 14.66 10.57
N PRO A 647 -25.80 13.84 11.57
CA PRO A 647 -26.96 14.11 12.41
C PRO A 647 -26.94 15.47 13.13
N ALA A 648 -25.76 15.98 13.50
CA ALA A 648 -25.63 17.28 14.17
C ALA A 648 -25.97 18.45 13.22
N LEU A 649 -25.46 18.40 11.99
CA LEU A 649 -25.79 19.38 10.95
C LEU A 649 -27.23 19.24 10.45
N GLY A 650 -27.79 18.02 10.42
CA GLY A 650 -29.20 17.80 10.11
C GLY A 650 -30.16 18.48 11.09
N ARG A 651 -29.80 18.55 12.38
CA ARG A 651 -30.60 19.32 13.37
C ARG A 651 -30.52 20.83 13.13
N LEU A 652 -29.35 21.34 12.76
CA LEU A 652 -29.19 22.74 12.39
C LEU A 652 -29.98 23.10 11.13
N GLU A 653 -29.89 22.26 10.09
CA GLU A 653 -30.61 22.40 8.83
C GLU A 653 -32.12 22.45 9.07
N ALA A 654 -32.66 21.51 9.85
CA ALA A 654 -34.08 21.47 10.17
C ALA A 654 -34.55 22.77 10.85
N VAL A 655 -33.73 23.35 11.75
CA VAL A 655 -34.00 24.66 12.36
C VAL A 655 -33.94 25.77 11.31
N GLN A 656 -32.96 25.78 10.40
CA GLN A 656 -32.87 26.79 9.34
C GLN A 656 -34.10 26.74 8.42
N LEU A 657 -34.48 25.55 7.98
CA LEU A 657 -35.62 25.33 7.09
C LEU A 657 -36.92 25.83 7.72
N ASP A 658 -37.16 25.46 8.98
CA ASP A 658 -38.30 25.95 9.75
C ASP A 658 -38.32 27.49 9.86
N GLN A 659 -37.17 28.11 10.13
CA GLN A 659 -37.06 29.57 10.18
C GLN A 659 -37.26 30.25 8.82
N ARG A 660 -37.00 29.58 7.70
CA ARG A 660 -37.27 30.12 6.36
C ARG A 660 -38.74 30.02 5.98
N ILE A 661 -39.42 28.94 6.38
CA ILE A 661 -40.83 28.70 6.06
C ILE A 661 -41.76 29.56 6.91
N ARG A 662 -41.41 29.81 8.18
CA ARG A 662 -42.23 30.65 9.07
C ARG A 662 -42.20 32.13 8.66
N ARG A 663 -43.39 32.75 8.59
CA ARG A 663 -43.50 34.21 8.41
C ARG A 663 -42.80 34.95 9.55
N GLY A 664 -41.83 35.80 9.22
CA GLY A 664 -41.03 36.55 10.19
C GLY A 664 -39.95 35.71 10.90
N GLY A 665 -39.69 34.49 10.43
CA GLY A 665 -38.57 33.69 10.92
C GLY A 665 -37.22 34.34 10.60
N GLN A 666 -36.23 34.05 11.44
CA GLN A 666 -34.91 34.66 11.37
C GLN A 666 -33.84 33.57 11.23
N PRO A 667 -33.61 33.04 10.01
CA PRO A 667 -32.56 32.07 9.77
C PRO A 667 -31.20 32.63 10.19
N LEU A 668 -30.28 31.75 10.54
CA LEU A 668 -28.91 32.15 10.80
C LEU A 668 -28.25 32.49 9.46
N ARG A 669 -27.37 33.47 9.49
CA ARG A 669 -26.49 33.79 8.38
C ARG A 669 -25.26 32.88 8.42
N ALA A 670 -24.76 32.52 7.24
CA ALA A 670 -23.54 31.75 7.06
C ALA A 670 -22.31 32.65 6.83
N TRP A 671 -21.17 32.25 7.40
CA TRP A 671 -19.83 32.75 7.12
C TRP A 671 -18.92 31.57 6.78
N SER A 672 -18.11 31.71 5.74
CA SER A 672 -17.21 30.65 5.29
C SER A 672 -15.77 31.16 5.15
N SER A 673 -14.79 30.35 5.49
CA SER A 673 -13.37 30.58 5.11
C SER A 673 -13.13 30.40 3.61
N ARG A 674 -14.08 29.78 2.89
CA ARG A 674 -14.06 29.47 1.44
C ARG A 674 -15.37 29.94 0.79
N PRO A 675 -15.63 31.25 0.74
CA PRO A 675 -16.88 31.79 0.21
C PRO A 675 -17.03 31.47 -1.28
N GLY A 676 -18.18 30.89 -1.66
CA GLY A 676 -18.47 30.47 -3.04
C GLY A 676 -17.80 29.16 -3.46
N ASP A 677 -17.03 28.53 -2.59
CA ASP A 677 -16.41 27.21 -2.82
C ASP A 677 -16.41 26.35 -1.54
N PRO A 678 -17.59 26.05 -0.96
CA PRO A 678 -17.69 25.22 0.25
C PRO A 678 -17.17 23.80 0.01
N TRP A 679 -17.23 23.30 -1.22
CA TRP A 679 -16.69 22.01 -1.64
C TRP A 679 -15.17 22.04 -1.92
N GLN A 680 -14.57 23.24 -1.85
CA GLN A 680 -13.14 23.48 -2.09
C GLN A 680 -12.65 22.98 -3.46
N THR A 681 -13.50 22.99 -4.48
CA THR A 681 -13.22 22.53 -5.85
C THR A 681 -11.99 23.19 -6.47
N VAL A 682 -11.61 24.39 -6.02
CA VAL A 682 -10.41 25.07 -6.48
C VAL A 682 -9.20 24.55 -5.71
N ALA A 683 -8.29 23.86 -6.43
CA ALA A 683 -7.03 23.40 -5.87
C ALA A 683 -6.21 24.58 -5.31
N PRO A 684 -5.62 24.47 -4.10
CA PRO A 684 -4.69 25.48 -3.62
C PRO A 684 -3.47 25.58 -4.56
N PRO A 685 -2.86 26.77 -4.72
CA PRO A 685 -1.65 26.90 -5.53
C PRO A 685 -0.56 25.96 -5.00
N PRO A 686 0.28 25.38 -5.87
CA PRO A 686 1.38 24.52 -5.45
C PRO A 686 2.30 25.34 -4.54
N SER A 687 2.48 24.89 -3.30
CA SER A 687 3.48 25.44 -2.38
C SER A 687 4.73 24.57 -2.45
N ASP A 688 5.90 25.18 -2.64
CA ASP A 688 7.22 24.51 -2.71
C ASP A 688 7.64 23.79 -1.40
N ILE A 689 6.80 23.86 -0.37
CA ILE A 689 6.99 23.14 0.90
C ILE A 689 5.96 22.01 0.91
N GLU A 690 6.46 20.78 0.81
CA GLU A 690 5.73 19.50 0.81
C GLU A 690 4.97 19.19 2.12
N VAL A 691 4.65 20.21 2.92
CA VAL A 691 3.70 20.10 4.01
C VAL A 691 2.36 20.59 3.46
N VAL A 692 1.58 19.65 2.92
CA VAL A 692 0.17 19.85 2.56
C VAL A 692 -0.52 20.45 3.79
N ARG A 693 -0.70 21.77 3.84
CA ARG A 693 -1.62 22.36 4.82
C ARG A 693 -2.98 21.80 4.47
N ALA A 694 -3.46 20.86 5.29
CA ALA A 694 -4.80 20.28 5.16
C ALA A 694 -5.79 21.42 4.88
N SER A 695 -6.43 21.38 3.72
CA SER A 695 -7.31 22.45 3.30
C SER A 695 -8.50 22.50 4.25
N ARG A 696 -8.71 23.64 4.91
CA ARG A 696 -9.68 23.78 6.00
C ARG A 696 -10.91 24.57 5.56
N LEU A 697 -12.09 24.00 5.79
CA LEU A 697 -13.36 24.71 5.74
C LEU A 697 -13.79 25.08 7.17
N LEU A 698 -13.97 26.37 7.43
CA LEU A 698 -14.67 26.85 8.61
C LEU A 698 -16.06 27.31 8.17
N ALA A 699 -17.08 26.64 8.69
CA ALA A 699 -18.49 26.89 8.42
C ALA A 699 -19.13 27.50 9.68
N ALA A 700 -19.33 28.82 9.70
CA ALA A 700 -19.87 29.53 10.86
C ALA A 700 -21.31 30.01 10.62
N PHE A 701 -22.22 29.69 11.54
CA PHE A 701 -23.63 30.05 11.46
C PHE A 701 -24.02 30.95 12.64
N GLY A 702 -24.65 32.09 12.39
CA GLY A 702 -24.98 33.02 13.47
C GLY A 702 -26.02 34.08 13.08
N PRO A 703 -26.61 34.82 14.04
CA PRO A 703 -27.55 35.89 13.72
C PRO A 703 -26.93 36.96 12.79
N PRO A 704 -27.68 37.63 11.90
CA PRO A 704 -27.14 38.47 10.83
C PRO A 704 -26.15 39.59 11.24
N ASN A 705 -26.15 39.99 12.51
CA ASN A 705 -25.34 41.06 13.08
C ASN A 705 -24.30 40.59 14.11
N VAL A 706 -24.12 39.28 14.30
CA VAL A 706 -23.16 38.75 15.30
C VAL A 706 -21.71 38.97 14.88
N LEU A 707 -21.46 38.90 13.56
CA LEU A 707 -20.18 39.19 12.95
C LEU A 707 -20.40 40.15 11.78
N PRO A 708 -19.45 41.05 11.48
CA PRO A 708 -19.52 41.83 10.25
C PRO A 708 -19.41 40.90 9.02
N PRO A 709 -19.85 41.34 7.82
CA PRO A 709 -19.71 40.54 6.60
C PRO A 709 -18.26 40.15 6.27
N ARG A 710 -17.27 40.93 6.74
CA ARG A 710 -15.84 40.66 6.61
C ARG A 710 -15.14 40.97 7.93
N PRO A 711 -15.06 40.00 8.86
CA PRO A 711 -14.29 40.18 10.09
C PRO A 711 -12.80 40.37 9.76
N SER A 712 -12.16 41.24 10.53
CA SER A 712 -10.77 41.66 10.40
C SER A 712 -10.08 41.63 11.76
N ALA A 713 -8.76 41.84 11.76
CA ALA A 713 -7.97 41.91 12.98
C ALA A 713 -8.41 43.05 13.94
N THR A 714 -9.14 44.04 13.42
CA THR A 714 -9.68 45.19 14.18
C THR A 714 -11.13 45.00 14.61
N THR A 715 -11.75 43.86 14.32
CA THR A 715 -13.13 43.59 14.73
C THR A 715 -13.20 43.45 16.25
N ALA A 716 -13.82 44.44 16.90
CA ALA A 716 -13.96 44.49 18.34
C ALA A 716 -15.10 43.60 18.85
N GLY A 717 -15.02 43.22 20.13
CA GLY A 717 -16.07 42.48 20.83
C GLY A 717 -15.76 41.01 21.05
N THR A 718 -16.61 40.39 21.86
CA THR A 718 -16.55 38.97 22.21
C THR A 718 -17.83 38.31 21.72
N VAL A 719 -17.71 37.10 21.18
CA VAL A 719 -18.82 36.26 20.71
C VAL A 719 -18.82 34.93 21.46
N ALA A 720 -19.99 34.34 21.60
CA ALA A 720 -20.13 32.99 22.14
C ALA A 720 -20.09 31.98 21.00
N VAL A 721 -19.21 30.99 21.07
CA VAL A 721 -18.96 30.05 19.97
C VAL A 721 -19.01 28.60 20.45
N GLY A 722 -19.84 27.80 19.78
CA GLY A 722 -19.93 26.35 19.97
C GLY A 722 -19.65 25.62 18.68
N VAL A 723 -18.98 24.47 18.76
CA VAL A 723 -18.72 23.57 17.64
C VAL A 723 -19.86 22.56 17.53
N ILE A 724 -20.56 22.56 16.40
CA ILE A 724 -21.61 21.57 16.11
C ILE A 724 -20.97 20.25 15.67
N ASP A 725 -20.03 20.32 14.74
CA ASP A 725 -19.41 19.14 14.14
C ASP A 725 -17.97 19.43 13.67
N ARG A 726 -17.13 18.39 13.69
CA ARG A 726 -15.76 18.39 13.16
C ARG A 726 -15.55 17.09 12.40
N PHE A 727 -15.14 17.18 11.15
CA PHE A 727 -14.83 15.99 10.37
C PHE A 727 -13.76 16.24 9.32
N GLY A 728 -12.95 15.21 9.09
CA GLY A 728 -12.01 15.13 7.98
C GLY A 728 -12.59 14.26 6.88
N GLU A 729 -12.51 14.73 5.64
CA GLU A 729 -12.91 14.00 4.45
C GLU A 729 -11.78 14.04 3.43
N THR A 730 -11.61 12.95 2.68
CA THR A 730 -10.64 12.92 1.58
C THR A 730 -11.38 13.17 0.29
N ILE A 731 -11.09 14.29 -0.37
CA ILE A 731 -11.61 14.58 -1.69
C ILE A 731 -10.68 13.88 -2.69
N PRO A 732 -11.18 12.90 -3.45
CA PRO A 732 -10.36 12.21 -4.44
C PRO A 732 -9.81 13.19 -5.47
N ASP A 733 -8.60 12.94 -5.93
CA ASP A 733 -8.04 13.70 -7.04
C ASP A 733 -8.84 13.44 -8.34
N ALA A 734 -8.88 14.44 -9.23
CA ALA A 734 -9.56 14.30 -10.52
C ALA A 734 -8.82 13.32 -11.47
N GLU A 735 -7.52 13.15 -11.25
CA GLU A 735 -6.65 12.27 -12.03
C GLU A 735 -5.95 11.28 -11.09
N HIS A 736 -5.92 10.00 -11.49
CA HIS A 736 -5.22 8.95 -10.76
C HIS A 736 -4.23 8.24 -11.68
N ILE A 737 -3.05 7.95 -11.16
CA ILE A 737 -2.03 7.19 -11.89
C ILE A 737 -2.38 5.70 -11.82
N SER A 738 -2.78 5.11 -12.93
CA SER A 738 -2.90 3.67 -13.08
C SER A 738 -1.56 3.04 -13.50
N SER A 739 -1.34 1.79 -13.12
CA SER A 739 -0.21 0.99 -13.57
C SER A 739 -0.67 -0.08 -14.55
N VAL A 740 0.26 -0.58 -15.37
CA VAL A 740 -0.02 -1.63 -16.37
C VAL A 740 0.88 -2.82 -16.11
N ALA A 741 0.28 -4.00 -15.99
CA ALA A 741 0.99 -5.28 -16.02
C ALA A 741 0.96 -5.81 -17.46
N PHE A 742 2.13 -6.12 -18.00
CA PHE A 742 2.25 -6.72 -19.33
C PHE A 742 3.24 -7.88 -19.31
N SER A 743 2.92 -8.90 -20.10
CA SER A 743 3.83 -10.01 -20.33
C SER A 743 4.96 -9.52 -21.23
N HIS A 744 6.16 -9.48 -20.67
CA HIS A 744 7.39 -9.26 -21.42
C HIS A 744 8.19 -10.56 -21.40
N ASP A 745 8.31 -11.20 -22.56
CA ASP A 745 9.16 -12.37 -22.70
C ASP A 745 10.60 -11.89 -22.80
N LEU A 746 11.35 -12.01 -21.71
CA LEU A 746 12.78 -11.71 -21.71
C LEU A 746 13.49 -12.78 -22.55
N PRO A 747 14.33 -12.40 -23.54
CA PRO A 747 15.12 -13.40 -24.25
C PRO A 747 15.91 -14.24 -23.24
N PRO A 748 15.79 -15.57 -23.23
CA PRO A 748 16.57 -16.43 -22.32
C PRO A 748 18.08 -16.34 -22.60
N ALA A 749 18.47 -15.75 -23.74
CA ALA A 749 19.85 -15.44 -24.08
C ALA A 749 20.24 -14.05 -23.57
N ARG A 750 20.89 -13.98 -22.41
CA ARG A 750 21.73 -12.83 -22.07
C ARG A 750 23.12 -13.05 -22.66
N ALA A 751 23.71 -12.00 -23.23
CA ALA A 751 25.11 -12.06 -23.63
C ALA A 751 25.95 -12.45 -22.41
N PRO A 752 26.78 -13.51 -22.48
CA PRO A 752 27.74 -13.78 -21.41
C PRO A 752 28.58 -12.53 -21.20
N GLN A 753 29.00 -12.22 -19.96
CA GLN A 753 29.94 -11.14 -19.69
C GLN A 753 31.36 -11.48 -20.21
N ALA A 754 31.47 -11.81 -21.50
CA ALA A 754 32.67 -12.25 -22.17
C ALA A 754 32.85 -11.42 -23.43
N VAL A 755 34.03 -10.82 -23.57
CA VAL A 755 34.43 -10.08 -24.78
C VAL A 755 35.37 -10.95 -25.59
N VAL A 756 35.04 -11.15 -26.87
CA VAL A 756 35.94 -11.81 -27.83
C VAL A 756 36.80 -10.73 -28.48
N LEU A 757 38.11 -10.80 -28.27
CA LEU A 757 39.07 -9.93 -28.96
C LEU A 757 39.50 -10.60 -30.26
N ALA A 758 39.00 -10.10 -31.39
CA ALA A 758 39.38 -10.58 -32.72
C ALA A 758 40.80 -10.07 -33.09
N VAL A 759 41.68 -10.98 -33.46
CA VAL A 759 43.06 -10.65 -33.91
C VAL A 759 43.17 -11.01 -35.39
N PRO A 760 43.62 -10.11 -36.27
CA PRO A 760 43.75 -10.41 -37.69
C PRO A 760 44.73 -11.57 -37.92
N PRO A 761 44.42 -12.49 -38.85
CA PRO A 761 45.28 -13.63 -39.15
C PRO A 761 46.62 -13.20 -39.76
N VAL A 762 46.65 -12.04 -40.42
CA VAL A 762 47.83 -11.39 -41.00
C VAL A 762 47.94 -9.98 -40.40
N VAL A 763 49.06 -9.69 -39.73
CA VAL A 763 49.27 -8.46 -38.93
C VAL A 763 49.14 -7.18 -39.78
N ASP A 764 49.49 -7.24 -41.07
CA ASP A 764 49.50 -6.09 -41.98
C ASP A 764 48.20 -5.93 -42.79
N GLN A 765 47.15 -6.70 -42.49
CA GLN A 765 45.87 -6.66 -43.19
C GLN A 765 44.73 -6.30 -42.23
N ASP A 766 43.78 -5.48 -42.70
CA ASP A 766 42.60 -5.13 -41.94
C ASP A 766 41.61 -6.32 -41.81
N LEU A 767 40.84 -6.34 -40.72
CA LEU A 767 39.80 -7.34 -40.50
C LEU A 767 38.62 -7.09 -41.45
N SER A 768 38.45 -7.95 -42.45
CA SER A 768 37.27 -7.90 -43.31
C SER A 768 36.04 -8.49 -42.60
N PRO A 769 34.82 -8.11 -43.02
CA PRO A 769 33.56 -8.73 -42.59
C PRO A 769 33.58 -10.27 -42.64
N ASP A 770 34.10 -10.85 -43.73
CA ASP A 770 34.18 -12.30 -43.90
C ASP A 770 35.13 -12.95 -42.89
N VAL A 771 36.29 -12.32 -42.64
CA VAL A 771 37.26 -12.78 -41.65
C VAL A 771 36.70 -12.70 -40.22
N LEU A 772 35.88 -11.68 -39.92
CA LEU A 772 35.19 -11.60 -38.62
C LEU A 772 34.20 -12.73 -38.42
N VAL A 773 33.44 -13.11 -39.46
CA VAL A 773 32.51 -14.25 -39.41
C VAL A 773 33.27 -15.55 -39.20
N ASP A 774 34.40 -15.74 -39.89
CA ASP A 774 35.27 -16.90 -39.71
C ASP A 774 35.85 -16.98 -38.30
N ILE A 775 36.30 -15.86 -37.73
CA ILE A 775 36.80 -15.79 -36.34
C ILE A 775 35.70 -16.20 -35.35
N VAL A 776 34.47 -15.71 -35.51
CA VAL A 776 33.34 -16.07 -34.63
C VAL A 776 33.00 -17.56 -34.78
N ALA A 777 33.03 -18.10 -36.00
CA ALA A 777 32.80 -19.52 -36.25
C ALA A 777 33.89 -20.39 -35.60
N GLU A 778 35.16 -19.98 -35.69
CA GLU A 778 36.29 -20.66 -35.06
C GLU A 778 36.19 -20.62 -33.53
N VAL A 779 35.89 -19.45 -32.94
CA VAL A 779 35.68 -19.29 -31.49
C VAL A 779 34.55 -20.18 -31.00
N ARG A 780 33.46 -20.31 -31.77
CA ARG A 780 32.33 -21.21 -31.46
C ARG A 780 32.78 -22.68 -31.45
N ALA A 781 33.58 -23.09 -32.43
CA ALA A 781 34.11 -24.45 -32.51
C ALA A 781 35.09 -24.77 -31.37
N LEU A 782 36.03 -23.86 -31.09
CA LEU A 782 37.02 -24.00 -30.01
C LEU A 782 36.36 -24.00 -28.63
N THR A 783 35.39 -23.11 -28.41
CA THR A 783 34.64 -23.09 -27.15
C THR A 783 33.96 -24.44 -26.93
N ARG A 784 33.27 -25.00 -27.93
CA ARG A 784 32.68 -26.33 -27.80
C ARG A 784 33.70 -27.41 -27.47
N ALA A 785 34.86 -27.43 -28.15
CA ALA A 785 35.90 -28.41 -27.89
C ALA A 785 36.43 -28.34 -26.45
N ARG A 786 36.35 -27.16 -25.80
CA ARG A 786 36.79 -26.89 -24.43
C ARG A 786 35.73 -27.12 -23.36
N MET A 787 34.45 -27.13 -23.74
CA MET A 787 33.34 -27.14 -22.78
C MET A 787 32.89 -28.56 -22.42
N ALA A 788 32.76 -28.81 -21.11
CA ALA A 788 32.04 -29.99 -20.63
C ALA A 788 30.56 -29.88 -21.00
N ASN A 789 30.00 -30.93 -21.60
CA ASN A 789 28.57 -30.95 -21.93
C ASN A 789 27.72 -31.32 -20.71
N THR A 790 26.43 -30.99 -20.75
CA THR A 790 25.49 -31.24 -19.63
C THR A 790 25.42 -32.72 -19.24
N THR A 791 25.50 -33.62 -20.21
CA THR A 791 25.60 -35.08 -19.98
C THR A 791 26.87 -35.51 -19.25
N GLN A 792 27.99 -34.80 -19.44
CA GLN A 792 29.26 -35.06 -18.74
C GLN A 792 29.27 -34.48 -17.31
N MET A 793 28.47 -33.45 -17.03
CA MET A 793 28.46 -32.75 -15.74
C MET A 793 27.40 -33.24 -14.75
N GLY A 794 26.33 -33.89 -15.23
CA GLY A 794 25.30 -34.48 -14.37
C GLY A 794 24.65 -33.46 -13.41
N ALA A 795 24.56 -33.79 -12.12
CA ALA A 795 23.89 -32.97 -11.10
C ALA A 795 24.57 -31.62 -10.80
N ALA A 796 25.85 -31.45 -11.14
CA ALA A 796 26.58 -30.21 -10.90
C ALA A 796 26.10 -29.04 -11.78
N THR A 797 25.36 -29.33 -12.84
CA THR A 797 24.81 -28.34 -13.80
C THR A 797 23.87 -27.33 -13.13
N GLY A 798 23.19 -27.72 -12.03
CA GLY A 798 22.28 -26.82 -11.29
C GLY A 798 22.97 -25.85 -10.33
N ALA A 799 24.25 -26.07 -10.01
CA ALA A 799 24.98 -25.30 -9.00
C ALA A 799 26.00 -24.32 -9.61
N LEU A 800 26.36 -24.47 -10.88
CA LEU A 800 27.40 -23.68 -11.55
C LEU A 800 26.78 -22.78 -12.63
N HIS A 801 26.99 -21.47 -12.52
CA HIS A 801 26.70 -20.50 -13.59
C HIS A 801 27.72 -20.64 -14.72
N LEU A 802 27.58 -21.65 -15.56
CA LEU A 802 28.41 -21.84 -16.75
C LEU A 802 27.75 -21.18 -17.95
N ALA A 803 28.51 -20.37 -18.69
CA ALA A 803 28.13 -20.02 -20.06
C ALA A 803 27.99 -21.34 -20.85
N ALA A 804 27.02 -21.51 -21.74
CA ALA A 804 26.91 -22.68 -22.61
C ALA A 804 26.55 -22.22 -24.01
N LEU A 805 27.37 -22.57 -25.01
CA LEU A 805 27.11 -22.23 -26.41
C LEU A 805 26.53 -23.45 -27.15
N PRO A 806 25.32 -23.36 -27.74
CA PRO A 806 24.77 -24.45 -28.55
C PRO A 806 25.60 -24.64 -29.83
N ALA A 807 25.81 -25.90 -30.22
CA ALA A 807 26.92 -26.29 -31.09
C ALA A 807 26.54 -26.86 -32.47
N SER A 808 25.33 -26.60 -32.97
CA SER A 808 24.90 -27.13 -34.27
C SER A 808 24.08 -26.11 -35.04
N GLY A 809 24.25 -26.08 -36.38
CA GLY A 809 23.55 -25.19 -37.30
C GLY A 809 24.52 -24.45 -38.24
N ARG A 810 24.06 -24.14 -39.46
CA ARG A 810 24.79 -23.32 -40.44
C ARG A 810 25.03 -21.92 -39.85
N THR A 811 26.26 -21.41 -39.94
CA THR A 811 26.59 -20.00 -39.70
C THR A 811 26.07 -19.15 -40.86
N GLY A 812 24.75 -18.97 -40.91
CA GLY A 812 24.12 -18.05 -41.85
C GLY A 812 24.01 -16.67 -41.22
N VAL A 813 24.97 -15.78 -41.47
CA VAL A 813 24.85 -14.38 -41.05
C VAL A 813 25.32 -13.46 -42.18
N ARG A 814 24.44 -12.55 -42.61
CA ARG A 814 24.81 -11.32 -43.32
C ARG A 814 25.12 -10.27 -42.25
N LEU A 815 26.28 -9.63 -42.34
CA LEU A 815 26.56 -8.45 -41.53
C LEU A 815 25.69 -7.31 -42.06
N GLY A 816 24.69 -6.92 -41.28
CA GLY A 816 23.93 -5.70 -41.53
C GLY A 816 24.78 -4.51 -41.11
N ALA A 817 25.08 -3.60 -42.03
CA ALA A 817 25.55 -2.28 -41.67
C ALA A 817 24.36 -1.54 -41.01
N HIS A 818 24.54 -1.11 -39.77
CA HIS A 818 23.73 -0.07 -39.16
C HIS A 818 24.50 1.25 -39.21
#